data_AF-A0A1G3YJT3-F1
#
_entry.id   AF-A0A1G3YJT3-F1
#
_cell.length_a   1.000
_cell.length_b   1.000
_cell.length_c   1.000
_cell.angle_alpha   90.00
_cell.angle_beta   90.00
_cell.angle_gamma   90.00
#
_symmetry.space_group_name_H-M   'P 1'
#
loop_
_entity.id
_entity.type
_entity.pdbx_description
1 polymer ?
#
loop_
_entity_poly.entity_id
_entity_poly.type
_entity_poly.pdbx_seq_one_letter_code
_entity_poly.pdbx_strand_id
1 'polypeptide(L)'
;MLPLIIFAFYCIAVSALFFYFFMRNRAARTAISWVREAIDAMAKGGLSSMNGETLAKGKSDEAELYNAIGSLRKKISKETEERRLIGQGLYSVGSELDQEMEKAASVVNGISASAKAVNDQVIDQSAGIEETAATIRKIIENLERQNVSIESQASAVGQTAAAVEQMIANFRTIGRNTTQMDASFGVLQTELKDGNEKLAAMIERTNYISAQSERLQEANDSIASIAAQTNLLAMNAAIEAAHAGDSGRGFAVVSQEIRKLAESAAAQSKEIAQTIKTIRSGIKDVDGFSTVTDHAFASVRERITGISTLENQIKHAMDEQGEGSRNIMESTGMLRQITSDVRSGSEEMVTGSRAIESEMERLIDGSARVGNTMKEILKNTGHMEIAVDTVKEMSVRNKGLSDTLYANVRSYSTGETVLRLGYGQSQTNPRHLVAELYSKWVSEKTGGAIRIELYPAEILGAGEKMIHDTAEGVQDMVISGILQDFEPLLGLTELPFLFDSWQKVGPVLDGAIGEDIAKDLPGKGLRLLAYWEDGFRQITNSVRPILVPQDVSGLKIRGLATEMTQLILKALGAVPVAIPFPKLYAAIASGELNGQENTITSTETARLYEVQKYISILNFKYKSAPILISERTWQKIPPAHQIILKEGAVKFAKEHRKMVADSEAAILAQLEKNGMRTSRPAIEPFRAATQTVYEKAASQFGREWVDRIVKAAR
;
A
#
# COMPACT_ATOMS: atom_id res chain seq x y z
N MET A 1 100.54 86.44 2.99
CA MET A 1 99.41 85.75 2.31
C MET A 1 99.00 84.42 2.93
N LEU A 2 99.89 83.68 3.60
CA LEU A 2 99.53 82.44 4.32
C LEU A 2 98.38 82.56 5.36
N PRO A 3 98.25 83.65 6.16
CA PRO A 3 97.23 83.72 7.21
C PRO A 3 95.79 83.80 6.69
N LEU A 4 95.57 84.45 5.55
CA LEU A 4 94.24 84.65 4.94
C LEU A 4 93.68 83.37 4.30
N ILE A 5 94.56 82.53 3.74
CA ILE A 5 94.17 81.23 3.16
C ILE A 5 93.79 80.25 4.27
N ILE A 6 94.54 80.26 5.38
CA ILE A 6 94.22 79.45 6.57
C ILE A 6 92.86 79.87 7.17
N PHE A 7 92.58 81.17 7.22
CA PHE A 7 91.28 81.68 7.69
C PHE A 7 90.12 81.30 6.76
N ALA A 8 90.29 81.34 5.44
CA ALA A 8 89.27 80.91 4.49
C ALA A 8 88.99 79.39 4.55
N PHE A 9 90.04 78.56 4.68
CA PHE A 9 89.89 77.12 4.92
C PHE A 9 89.20 76.83 6.26
N TYR A 10 89.51 77.62 7.29
CA TYR A 10 88.82 77.53 8.59
C TYR A 10 87.34 77.90 8.46
N CYS A 11 86.99 78.98 7.76
CA CYS A 11 85.60 79.36 7.50
C CYS A 11 84.85 78.31 6.67
N ILE A 12 85.47 77.73 5.64
CA ILE A 12 84.84 76.66 4.83
C ILE A 12 84.68 75.38 5.67
N ALA A 13 85.67 75.00 6.47
CA ALA A 13 85.58 73.84 7.36
C ALA A 13 84.50 74.03 8.43
N VAL A 14 84.40 75.22 9.02
CA VAL A 14 83.34 75.58 9.97
C VAL A 14 81.98 75.59 9.29
N SER A 15 81.87 76.14 8.07
CA SER A 15 80.61 76.15 7.29
C SER A 15 80.18 74.75 6.85
N ALA A 16 81.13 73.90 6.47
CA ALA A 16 80.89 72.50 6.13
C ALA A 16 80.50 71.68 7.37
N LEU A 17 81.13 71.93 8.52
CA LEU A 17 80.73 71.36 9.81
C LEU A 17 79.33 71.85 10.21
N PHE A 18 79.00 73.13 10.02
CA PHE A 18 77.69 73.68 10.33
C PHE A 18 76.61 73.12 9.39
N PHE A 19 76.91 72.99 8.10
CA PHE A 19 76.01 72.39 7.11
C PHE A 19 75.82 70.89 7.36
N TYR A 20 76.89 70.16 7.70
CA TYR A 20 76.82 68.76 8.13
C TYR A 20 75.98 68.62 9.41
N PHE A 21 76.22 69.48 10.41
CA PHE A 21 75.45 69.48 11.65
C PHE A 21 73.98 69.85 11.40
N PHE A 22 73.70 70.82 10.52
CA PHE A 22 72.35 71.22 10.13
C PHE A 22 71.62 70.11 9.38
N MET A 23 72.26 69.47 8.40
CA MET A 23 71.70 68.34 7.66
C MET A 23 71.49 67.12 8.55
N ARG A 24 72.44 66.81 9.44
CA ARG A 24 72.31 65.73 10.44
C ARG A 24 71.17 66.02 11.43
N ASN A 25 71.09 67.25 11.94
CA ASN A 25 70.06 67.65 12.90
C ASN A 25 68.67 67.73 12.24
N ARG A 26 68.59 68.12 10.95
CA ARG A 26 67.36 68.07 10.15
C ARG A 26 66.91 66.64 9.91
N ALA A 27 67.82 65.73 9.52
CA ALA A 27 67.51 64.31 9.33
C ALA A 27 67.07 63.65 10.65
N ALA A 28 67.79 63.90 11.75
CA ALA A 28 67.45 63.41 13.09
C ALA A 28 66.08 63.95 13.57
N ARG A 29 65.81 65.25 13.40
CA ARG A 29 64.49 65.84 13.73
C ARG A 29 63.36 65.22 12.92
N THR A 30 63.60 64.94 11.64
CA THR A 30 62.58 64.33 10.77
C THR A 30 62.30 62.88 11.19
N ALA A 31 63.35 62.09 11.47
CA ALA A 31 63.22 60.72 11.97
C ALA A 31 62.51 60.66 13.34
N ILE A 32 62.89 61.54 14.27
CA ILE A 32 62.27 61.63 15.61
C ILE A 32 60.82 62.12 15.53
N SER A 33 60.51 63.08 14.66
CA SER A 33 59.14 63.53 14.43
C SER A 33 58.26 62.40 13.90
N TRP A 34 58.77 61.64 12.92
CA TRP A 34 58.06 60.48 12.40
C TRP A 34 57.87 59.40 13.46
N VAL A 35 58.90 59.07 14.25
CA VAL A 35 58.79 58.09 15.35
C VAL A 35 57.73 58.52 16.36
N ARG A 36 57.70 59.81 16.73
CA ARG A 36 56.67 60.35 17.63
C ARG A 36 55.28 60.22 17.03
N GLU A 37 55.09 60.58 15.77
CA GLU A 37 53.81 60.46 15.07
C GLU A 37 53.38 58.99 14.91
N ALA A 38 54.32 58.08 14.63
CA ALA A 38 54.06 56.65 14.50
C ALA A 38 53.65 56.04 15.84
N ILE A 39 54.32 56.41 16.94
CA ILE A 39 53.94 55.95 18.28
C ILE A 39 52.56 56.52 18.68
N ASP A 40 52.28 57.80 18.40
CA ASP A 40 50.97 58.41 18.68
C ASP A 40 49.85 57.77 17.85
N ALA A 41 50.11 57.47 16.57
CA ALA A 41 49.19 56.73 15.71
C ALA A 41 48.94 55.32 16.25
N MET A 42 49.99 54.56 16.57
CA MET A 42 49.89 53.21 17.14
C MET A 42 49.12 53.20 18.48
N ALA A 43 49.35 54.20 19.34
CA ALA A 43 48.63 54.35 20.61
C ALA A 43 47.13 54.59 20.42
N LYS A 44 46.74 55.19 19.28
CA LYS A 44 45.34 55.39 18.87
C LYS A 44 44.82 54.27 17.97
N GLY A 45 45.57 53.17 17.81
CA GLY A 45 45.22 52.02 16.98
C GLY A 45 45.55 52.17 15.49
N GLY A 46 46.16 53.27 15.03
CA GLY A 46 46.59 53.46 13.65
C GLY A 46 47.82 52.61 13.29
N LEU A 47 47.62 51.58 12.48
CA LEU A 47 48.65 50.66 11.97
C LEU A 47 48.94 50.82 10.47
N SER A 48 48.17 51.68 9.79
CA SER A 48 48.28 52.03 8.36
C SER A 48 49.64 52.62 7.98
N SER A 49 50.03 52.44 6.72
CA SER A 49 51.23 53.06 6.14
C SER A 49 51.24 54.58 6.33
N MET A 50 52.36 55.13 6.79
CA MET A 50 52.52 56.56 7.04
C MET A 50 53.34 57.23 5.94
N ASN A 51 53.09 58.51 5.70
CA ASN A 51 53.88 59.29 4.75
C ASN A 51 55.36 59.33 5.18
N GLY A 52 56.26 59.07 4.24
CA GLY A 52 57.70 59.05 4.48
C GLY A 52 58.27 57.72 4.99
N GLU A 53 57.46 56.65 5.08
CA GLU A 53 57.82 55.29 5.52
C GLU A 53 58.76 54.56 4.54
N THR A 54 59.91 55.16 4.27
CA THR A 54 61.05 54.55 3.60
C THR A 54 62.15 54.30 4.63
N LEU A 55 62.80 53.14 4.58
CA LEU A 55 63.91 52.80 5.49
C LEU A 55 64.94 53.92 5.48
N ALA A 56 65.25 54.45 6.66
CA ALA A 56 66.27 55.48 6.81
C ALA A 56 67.64 54.88 6.43
N LYS A 57 68.34 55.49 5.47
CA LYS A 57 69.69 55.07 5.06
C LYS A 57 70.72 55.69 6.03
N GLY A 58 71.36 54.85 6.86
CA GLY A 58 72.41 55.26 7.81
C GLY A 58 72.49 54.34 9.03
N LYS A 59 73.57 54.47 9.82
CA LYS A 59 73.79 53.75 11.11
C LYS A 59 73.67 54.67 12.34
N SER A 60 72.84 55.71 12.27
CA SER A 60 72.64 56.57 13.44
C SER A 60 71.56 55.98 14.36
N ASP A 61 71.67 56.25 15.66
CA ASP A 61 70.71 55.76 16.66
C ASP A 61 69.26 56.17 16.31
N GLU A 62 69.07 57.35 15.70
CA GLU A 62 67.75 57.81 15.25
C GLU A 62 67.21 57.02 14.05
N ALA A 63 68.09 56.60 13.13
CA ALA A 63 67.72 55.78 11.99
C ALA A 63 67.37 54.34 12.41
N GLU A 64 68.10 53.78 13.39
CA GLU A 64 67.77 52.48 13.99
C GLU A 64 66.44 52.53 14.73
N LEU A 65 66.18 53.56 15.52
CA LEU A 65 64.90 53.75 16.22
C LEU A 65 63.73 53.88 15.23
N TYR A 66 63.90 54.67 14.17
CA TYR A 66 62.93 54.79 13.09
C TYR A 66 62.60 53.45 12.45
N ASN A 67 63.62 52.67 12.06
CA ASN A 67 63.45 51.36 11.43
C ASN A 67 62.83 50.34 12.39
N ALA A 68 63.20 50.37 13.68
CA ALA A 68 62.67 49.48 14.72
C ALA A 68 61.16 49.73 14.95
N ILE A 69 60.74 50.99 15.07
CA ILE A 69 59.33 51.36 15.24
C ILE A 69 58.52 51.02 13.99
N GLY A 70 59.04 51.27 12.78
CA GLY A 70 58.38 50.85 11.54
C GLY A 70 58.21 49.33 11.44
N SER A 71 59.24 48.56 11.80
CA SER A 71 59.18 47.10 11.84
C SER A 71 58.18 46.58 12.88
N LEU A 72 58.16 47.17 14.08
CA LEU A 72 57.20 46.84 15.14
C LEU A 72 55.76 47.11 14.69
N ARG A 73 55.49 48.28 14.09
CA ARG A 73 54.17 48.62 13.56
C ARG A 73 53.73 47.62 12.49
N LYS A 74 54.62 47.28 11.54
CA LYS A 74 54.36 46.29 10.49
C LYS A 74 54.04 44.90 11.07
N LYS A 75 54.78 44.49 12.10
CA LYS A 75 54.55 43.21 12.78
C LYS A 75 53.20 43.19 13.52
N ILE A 76 52.86 44.26 14.24
CA ILE A 76 51.56 44.39 14.91
C ILE A 76 50.41 44.43 13.89
N SER A 77 50.58 45.13 12.77
CA SER A 77 49.61 45.12 11.67
C SER A 77 49.38 43.72 11.12
N LYS A 78 50.44 42.92 10.96
CA LYS A 78 50.32 41.53 10.49
C LYS A 78 49.59 40.65 11.51
N GLU A 79 49.97 40.72 12.79
CA GLU A 79 49.32 39.98 13.88
C GLU A 79 47.83 40.35 14.04
N THR A 80 47.52 41.64 13.87
CA THR A 80 46.15 42.16 13.89
C THR A 80 45.32 41.54 12.76
N GLU A 81 45.90 41.44 11.56
CA GLU A 81 45.23 40.79 10.42
C GLU A 81 45.06 39.27 10.63
N GLU A 82 46.09 38.57 11.14
CA GLU A 82 45.98 37.15 11.48
C GLU A 82 44.88 36.90 12.52
N ARG A 83 44.77 37.74 13.57
CA ARG A 83 43.67 37.67 14.55
C ARG A 83 42.31 37.93 13.94
N ARG A 84 42.23 38.84 12.96
CA ARG A 84 41.01 39.09 12.21
C ARG A 84 40.57 37.85 11.44
N LEU A 85 41.50 37.21 10.73
CA LEU A 85 41.28 35.94 10.02
C LEU A 85 40.80 34.83 10.97
N ILE A 86 41.42 34.71 12.15
CA ILE A 86 40.98 33.77 13.20
C ILE A 86 39.55 34.07 13.65
N GLY A 87 39.21 35.34 13.89
CA GLY A 87 37.85 35.76 14.22
C GLY A 87 36.83 35.33 13.16
N GLN A 88 37.13 35.52 11.87
CA GLN A 88 36.23 35.07 10.79
C GLN A 88 36.10 33.55 10.79
N GLY A 89 37.21 32.83 10.95
CA GLY A 89 37.19 31.37 11.05
C GLY A 89 36.31 30.88 12.21
N LEU A 90 36.45 31.47 13.40
CA LEU A 90 35.63 31.11 14.57
C LEU A 90 34.15 31.43 14.35
N TYR A 91 33.83 32.56 13.70
CA TYR A 91 32.45 32.89 13.35
C TYR A 91 31.87 31.88 12.36
N SER A 92 32.63 31.51 11.32
CA SER A 92 32.27 30.49 10.34
C SER A 92 31.99 29.16 10.98
N VAL A 93 32.95 28.65 11.77
CA VAL A 93 32.80 27.39 12.49
C VAL A 93 31.61 27.43 13.42
N GLY A 94 31.41 28.53 14.16
CA GLY A 94 30.22 28.70 15.00
C GLY A 94 28.93 28.60 14.19
N SER A 95 28.85 29.31 13.06
CA SER A 95 27.66 29.27 12.20
C SER A 95 27.39 27.90 11.58
N GLU A 96 28.42 27.24 11.09
CA GLU A 96 28.33 25.86 10.58
C GLU A 96 27.84 24.90 11.68
N LEU A 97 28.39 25.00 12.88
CA LEU A 97 27.98 24.16 14.02
C LEU A 97 26.50 24.38 14.38
N ASP A 98 26.03 25.63 14.34
CA ASP A 98 24.63 25.99 14.62
C ASP A 98 23.68 25.36 13.59
N GLN A 99 24.02 25.47 12.31
CA GLN A 99 23.26 24.85 11.22
C GLN A 99 23.27 23.32 11.30
N GLU A 100 24.42 22.70 11.58
CA GLU A 100 24.52 21.25 11.73
C GLU A 100 23.75 20.74 12.95
N MET A 101 23.75 21.50 14.06
CA MET A 101 22.94 21.15 15.23
C MET A 101 21.45 21.33 14.98
N GLU A 102 21.02 22.32 14.19
CA GLU A 102 19.62 22.46 13.79
C GLU A 102 19.15 21.28 12.93
N LYS A 103 20.00 20.80 12.01
CA LYS A 103 19.75 19.56 11.26
C LYS A 103 19.70 18.35 12.19
N ALA A 104 20.64 18.22 13.12
CA ALA A 104 20.67 17.12 14.07
C ALA A 104 19.42 17.08 14.95
N ALA A 105 18.95 18.23 15.46
CA ALA A 105 17.69 18.35 16.20
C ALA A 105 16.50 17.82 15.39
N SER A 106 16.41 18.23 14.12
CA SER A 106 15.34 17.76 13.23
C SER A 106 15.38 16.24 13.04
N VAL A 107 16.57 15.65 12.91
CA VAL A 107 16.73 14.19 12.78
C VAL A 107 16.35 13.48 14.07
N VAL A 108 16.82 13.95 15.22
CA VAL A 108 16.48 13.37 16.54
C VAL A 108 14.97 13.39 16.78
N ASN A 109 14.32 14.51 16.47
CA ASN A 109 12.86 14.63 16.55
C ASN A 109 12.14 13.66 15.61
N GLY A 110 12.65 13.48 14.38
CA GLY A 110 12.13 12.50 13.43
C GLY A 110 12.26 11.06 13.94
N ILE A 111 13.39 10.70 14.54
CA ILE A 111 13.61 9.38 15.15
C ILE A 111 12.67 9.18 16.33
N SER A 112 12.53 10.17 17.21
CA SER A 112 11.64 10.12 18.37
C SER A 112 10.18 9.92 17.96
N ALA A 113 9.70 10.69 16.99
CA ALA A 113 8.35 10.54 16.44
C ALA A 113 8.14 9.16 15.81
N SER A 114 9.13 8.66 15.05
CA SER A 114 9.06 7.33 14.44
C SER A 114 9.06 6.21 15.48
N ALA A 115 9.92 6.29 16.49
CA ALA A 115 9.97 5.30 17.58
C ALA A 115 8.68 5.29 18.39
N LYS A 116 8.07 6.45 18.63
CA LYS A 116 6.76 6.55 19.26
C LYS A 116 5.67 5.90 18.41
N ALA A 117 5.62 6.20 17.10
CA ALA A 117 4.65 5.60 16.20
C ALA A 117 4.78 4.07 16.15
N VAL A 118 6.02 3.53 16.10
CA VAL A 118 6.25 2.08 16.17
C VAL A 118 5.82 1.52 17.52
N ASN A 119 6.10 2.20 18.63
CA ASN A 119 5.65 1.76 19.96
C ASN A 119 4.11 1.70 20.06
N ASP A 120 3.42 2.72 19.54
CA ASP A 120 1.95 2.76 19.52
C ASP A 120 1.40 1.64 18.62
N GLN A 121 2.02 1.40 17.46
CA GLN A 121 1.67 0.27 16.58
C GLN A 121 1.87 -1.10 17.24
N VAL A 122 2.90 -1.27 18.09
CA VAL A 122 3.13 -2.51 18.84
C VAL A 122 2.02 -2.76 19.87
N ILE A 123 1.50 -1.70 20.50
CA ILE A 123 0.37 -1.81 21.43
C ILE A 123 -0.88 -2.28 20.68
N ASP A 124 -1.19 -1.66 19.54
CA ASP A 124 -2.34 -2.05 18.71
C ASP A 124 -2.20 -3.47 18.15
N GLN A 125 -0.99 -3.83 17.69
CA GLN A 125 -0.70 -5.17 17.20
C GLN A 125 -0.87 -6.23 18.29
N SER A 126 -0.47 -5.93 19.53
CA SER A 126 -0.62 -6.85 20.66
C SER A 126 -2.12 -7.15 20.93
N ALA A 127 -2.97 -6.12 20.88
CA ALA A 127 -4.41 -6.30 21.01
C ALA A 127 -5.00 -7.19 19.89
N GLY A 128 -4.57 -6.98 18.64
CA GLY A 128 -5.00 -7.81 17.51
C GLY A 128 -4.52 -9.27 17.59
N ILE A 129 -3.31 -9.51 18.12
CA ILE A 129 -2.79 -10.86 18.36
C ILE A 129 -3.62 -11.56 19.44
N GLU A 130 -3.95 -10.89 20.54
CA GLU A 130 -4.78 -11.46 21.61
C GLU A 130 -6.19 -11.83 21.12
N GLU A 131 -6.81 -10.98 20.29
CA GLU A 131 -8.11 -11.26 19.67
C GLU A 131 -8.06 -12.47 18.72
N THR A 132 -6.99 -12.55 17.91
CA THR A 132 -6.78 -13.67 17.00
C THR A 132 -6.55 -14.97 17.78
N ALA A 133 -5.75 -14.93 18.85
CA ALA A 133 -5.54 -16.07 19.73
C ALA A 133 -6.84 -16.56 20.39
N ALA A 134 -7.71 -15.63 20.83
CA ALA A 134 -9.03 -15.98 21.36
C ALA A 134 -9.92 -16.66 20.30
N THR A 135 -9.88 -16.17 19.06
CA THR A 135 -10.62 -16.77 17.94
C THR A 135 -10.13 -18.19 17.62
N ILE A 136 -8.81 -18.40 17.62
CA ILE A 136 -8.21 -19.73 17.40
C ILE A 136 -8.59 -20.71 18.50
N ARG A 137 -8.57 -20.29 19.77
CA ARG A 137 -9.06 -21.11 20.89
C ARG A 137 -10.51 -21.56 20.68
N LYS A 138 -11.37 -20.67 20.21
CA LYS A 138 -12.77 -21.00 19.87
C LYS A 138 -12.89 -21.97 18.68
N ILE A 139 -11.99 -21.89 17.70
CA ILE A 139 -11.93 -22.85 16.59
C ILE A 139 -11.55 -24.24 17.12
N ILE A 140 -10.57 -24.34 18.00
CA ILE A 140 -10.17 -25.60 18.64
C ILE A 140 -11.37 -26.22 19.39
N GLU A 141 -12.07 -25.43 20.21
CA GLU A 141 -13.29 -25.89 20.91
C GLU A 141 -14.39 -26.37 19.96
N ASN A 142 -14.56 -25.71 18.80
CA ASN A 142 -15.52 -26.13 17.78
C ASN A 142 -15.12 -27.45 17.12
N LEU A 143 -13.84 -27.63 16.81
CA LEU A 143 -13.31 -28.86 16.21
C LEU A 143 -13.42 -30.04 17.16
N GLU A 144 -13.15 -29.83 18.45
CA GLU A 144 -13.35 -30.87 19.47
C GLU A 144 -14.81 -31.30 19.57
N ARG A 145 -15.77 -30.35 19.54
CA ARG A 145 -17.21 -30.69 19.46
C ARG A 145 -17.61 -31.39 18.16
N GLN A 146 -16.99 -30.99 17.05
CA GLN A 146 -17.20 -31.63 15.75
C GLN A 146 -16.70 -33.08 15.77
N ASN A 147 -15.56 -33.36 16.40
CA ASN A 147 -15.02 -34.72 16.56
C ASN A 147 -15.99 -35.64 17.31
N VAL A 148 -16.59 -35.15 18.41
CA VAL A 148 -17.63 -35.91 19.12
C VAL A 148 -18.83 -36.21 18.21
N SER A 149 -19.23 -35.25 17.37
CA SER A 149 -20.33 -35.43 16.43
C SER A 149 -20.00 -36.44 15.32
N ILE A 150 -18.77 -36.42 14.80
CA ILE A 150 -18.26 -37.37 13.81
C ILE A 150 -18.28 -38.79 14.39
N GLU A 151 -17.88 -38.96 15.65
CA GLU A 151 -17.87 -40.24 16.33
C GLU A 151 -19.29 -40.80 16.53
N SER A 152 -20.23 -39.93 16.90
CA SER A 152 -21.66 -40.27 16.96
C SER A 152 -22.23 -40.66 15.59
N GLN A 153 -21.90 -39.91 14.54
CA GLN A 153 -22.31 -40.20 13.17
C GLN A 153 -21.76 -41.53 12.68
N ALA A 154 -20.48 -41.84 12.96
CA ALA A 154 -19.87 -43.12 12.61
C ALA A 154 -20.61 -44.29 13.26
N SER A 155 -21.01 -44.15 14.53
CA SER A 155 -21.82 -45.15 15.24
C SER A 155 -23.18 -45.35 14.59
N ALA A 156 -23.91 -44.27 14.29
CA ALA A 156 -25.23 -44.32 13.67
C ALA A 156 -25.21 -44.93 12.25
N VAL A 157 -24.18 -44.60 11.45
CA VAL A 157 -23.95 -45.21 10.13
C VAL A 157 -23.69 -46.72 10.27
N GLY A 158 -22.88 -47.13 11.25
CA GLY A 158 -22.63 -48.54 11.56
C GLY A 158 -23.90 -49.30 11.95
N GLN A 159 -24.76 -48.72 12.79
CA GLN A 159 -26.04 -49.30 13.17
C GLN A 159 -27.01 -49.42 11.97
N THR A 160 -27.03 -48.40 11.11
CA THR A 160 -27.86 -48.41 9.89
C THR A 160 -27.42 -49.53 8.95
N ALA A 161 -26.12 -49.71 8.74
CA ALA A 161 -25.60 -50.82 7.94
C ALA A 161 -26.06 -52.17 8.50
N ALA A 162 -25.90 -52.41 9.81
CA ALA A 162 -26.33 -53.67 10.43
C ALA A 162 -27.85 -53.91 10.27
N ALA A 163 -28.68 -52.86 10.43
CA ALA A 163 -30.13 -52.97 10.27
C ALA A 163 -30.52 -53.34 8.82
N VAL A 164 -29.84 -52.76 7.83
CA VAL A 164 -30.09 -53.03 6.41
C VAL A 164 -29.59 -54.43 6.02
N GLU A 165 -28.46 -54.90 6.54
CA GLU A 165 -28.00 -56.29 6.37
C GLU A 165 -29.05 -57.28 6.89
N GLN A 166 -29.61 -57.03 8.07
CA GLN A 166 -30.67 -57.84 8.65
C GLN A 166 -31.95 -57.81 7.80
N MET A 167 -32.28 -56.65 7.23
CA MET A 167 -33.42 -56.49 6.33
C MET A 167 -33.27 -57.34 5.07
N ILE A 168 -32.08 -57.35 4.45
CA ILE A 168 -31.77 -58.21 3.30
C ILE A 168 -31.92 -59.69 3.67
N ALA A 169 -31.47 -60.10 4.86
CA ALA A 169 -31.63 -61.47 5.34
C ALA A 169 -33.11 -61.85 5.54
N ASN A 170 -33.93 -60.92 6.02
CA ASN A 170 -35.38 -61.11 6.17
C ASN A 170 -36.06 -61.26 4.81
N PHE A 171 -35.74 -60.42 3.83
CA PHE A 171 -36.31 -60.54 2.47
C PHE A 171 -35.97 -61.86 1.81
N ARG A 172 -34.73 -62.34 1.94
CA ARG A 172 -34.34 -63.68 1.47
C ARG A 172 -35.15 -64.80 2.15
N THR A 173 -35.47 -64.63 3.43
CA THR A 173 -36.28 -65.61 4.18
C THR A 173 -37.74 -65.60 3.73
N ILE A 174 -38.33 -64.42 3.54
CA ILE A 174 -39.69 -64.28 3.02
C ILE A 174 -39.78 -64.82 1.58
N GLY A 175 -38.78 -64.55 0.73
CA GLY A 175 -38.69 -65.11 -0.62
C GLY A 175 -38.61 -66.64 -0.65
N ARG A 176 -37.86 -67.25 0.29
CA ARG A 176 -37.86 -68.71 0.45
C ARG A 176 -39.21 -69.25 0.90
N ASN A 177 -39.85 -68.61 1.87
CA ASN A 177 -41.16 -69.03 2.37
C ASN A 177 -42.25 -68.96 1.29
N THR A 178 -42.27 -67.89 0.49
CA THR A 178 -43.21 -67.76 -0.64
C THR A 178 -42.99 -68.83 -1.70
N THR A 179 -41.72 -69.15 -2.03
CA THR A 179 -41.41 -70.25 -2.96
C THR A 179 -41.86 -71.62 -2.44
N GLN A 180 -41.73 -71.87 -1.14
CA GLN A 180 -42.23 -73.10 -0.51
C GLN A 180 -43.76 -73.17 -0.48
N MET A 181 -44.41 -72.01 -0.31
CA MET A 181 -45.85 -71.89 -0.26
C MET A 181 -46.48 -72.14 -1.66
N ASP A 182 -45.87 -71.61 -2.71
CA ASP A 182 -46.22 -71.89 -4.12
C ASP A 182 -46.18 -73.40 -4.44
N ALA A 183 -45.09 -74.07 -4.04
CA ALA A 183 -44.96 -75.53 -4.21
C ALA A 183 -46.07 -76.30 -3.47
N SER A 184 -46.46 -75.87 -2.27
CA SER A 184 -47.51 -76.50 -1.47
C SER A 184 -48.89 -76.30 -2.09
N PHE A 185 -49.18 -75.10 -2.63
CA PHE A 185 -50.43 -74.84 -3.34
C PHE A 185 -50.52 -75.56 -4.68
N GLY A 186 -49.40 -75.76 -5.38
CA GLY A 186 -49.35 -76.61 -6.58
C GLY A 186 -49.73 -78.06 -6.29
N VAL A 187 -49.28 -78.62 -5.15
CA VAL A 187 -49.71 -79.95 -4.69
C VAL A 187 -51.20 -79.97 -4.37
N LEU A 188 -51.69 -78.99 -3.60
CA LEU A 188 -53.11 -78.91 -3.23
C LEU A 188 -54.03 -78.75 -4.45
N GLN A 189 -53.61 -77.98 -5.46
CA GLN A 189 -54.35 -77.85 -6.71
C GLN A 189 -54.43 -79.17 -7.47
N THR A 190 -53.36 -79.97 -7.43
CA THR A 190 -53.32 -81.32 -8.02
C THR A 190 -54.25 -82.28 -7.28
N GLU A 191 -54.23 -82.28 -5.94
CA GLU A 191 -55.11 -83.12 -5.11
C GLU A 191 -56.60 -82.75 -5.28
N LEU A 192 -56.92 -81.46 -5.40
CA LEU A 192 -58.29 -81.01 -5.67
C LEU A 192 -58.78 -81.42 -7.05
N LYS A 193 -57.89 -81.44 -8.05
CA LYS A 193 -58.22 -81.93 -9.39
C LYS A 193 -58.54 -83.42 -9.34
N ASP A 194 -57.70 -84.23 -8.71
CA ASP A 194 -57.95 -85.67 -8.50
C ASP A 194 -59.25 -85.92 -7.70
N GLY A 195 -59.49 -85.13 -6.64
CA GLY A 195 -60.73 -85.20 -5.86
C GLY A 195 -61.99 -84.89 -6.69
N ASN A 196 -61.92 -83.89 -7.57
CA ASN A 196 -63.03 -83.54 -8.46
C ASN A 196 -63.26 -84.63 -9.54
N GLU A 197 -62.20 -85.22 -10.10
CA GLU A 197 -62.30 -86.35 -11.05
C GLU A 197 -62.95 -87.58 -10.39
N LYS A 198 -62.57 -87.91 -9.15
CA LYS A 198 -63.21 -88.99 -8.37
C LYS A 198 -64.67 -88.70 -8.04
N LEU A 199 -65.00 -87.45 -7.73
CA LEU A 199 -66.38 -87.03 -7.48
C LEU A 199 -67.24 -87.15 -8.75
N ALA A 200 -66.71 -86.76 -9.92
CA ALA A 200 -67.38 -86.93 -11.20
C ALA A 200 -67.67 -88.42 -11.50
N ALA A 201 -66.70 -89.30 -11.25
CA ALA A 201 -66.89 -90.75 -11.38
C ALA A 201 -67.94 -91.30 -10.40
N MET A 202 -68.01 -90.75 -9.18
CA MET A 202 -69.04 -91.11 -8.19
C MET A 202 -70.45 -90.70 -8.65
N ILE A 203 -70.60 -89.50 -9.22
CA ILE A 203 -71.87 -89.02 -9.78
C ILE A 203 -72.32 -89.95 -10.92
N GLU A 204 -71.41 -90.31 -11.83
CA GLU A 204 -71.70 -91.24 -12.92
C GLU A 204 -72.18 -92.60 -12.40
N ARG A 205 -71.47 -93.16 -11.40
CA ARG A 205 -71.85 -94.45 -10.79
C ARG A 205 -73.18 -94.38 -10.05
N THR A 206 -73.46 -93.26 -9.39
CA THR A 206 -74.73 -93.01 -8.68
C THR A 206 -75.89 -92.94 -9.66
N ASN A 207 -75.72 -92.26 -10.79
CA ASN A 207 -76.71 -92.24 -11.88
C ASN A 207 -76.97 -93.64 -12.45
N TYR A 208 -75.91 -94.44 -12.64
CA TYR A 208 -76.06 -95.83 -13.04
C TYR A 208 -76.88 -96.66 -12.03
N ILE A 209 -76.58 -96.54 -10.72
CA ILE A 209 -77.32 -97.25 -9.67
C ILE A 209 -78.78 -96.77 -9.59
N SER A 210 -79.03 -95.48 -9.79
CA SER A 210 -80.38 -94.89 -9.86
C SER A 210 -81.22 -95.57 -10.95
N ALA A 211 -80.66 -95.66 -12.16
CA ALA A 211 -81.31 -96.32 -13.29
C ALA A 211 -81.52 -97.83 -13.06
N GLN A 212 -80.58 -98.53 -12.40
CA GLN A 212 -80.78 -99.94 -12.03
C GLN A 212 -81.88 -100.12 -10.97
N SER A 213 -81.95 -99.21 -10.00
CA SER A 213 -82.97 -99.24 -8.94
C SER A 213 -84.37 -99.01 -9.49
N GLU A 214 -84.51 -98.20 -10.54
CA GLU A 214 -85.76 -98.03 -11.27
C GLU A 214 -86.20 -99.31 -11.98
N ARG A 215 -85.28 -99.98 -12.70
CA ARG A 215 -85.56 -101.30 -13.32
C ARG A 215 -85.92 -102.37 -12.29
N LEU A 216 -85.28 -102.36 -11.12
CA LEU A 216 -85.62 -103.28 -10.03
C LEU A 216 -87.02 -103.00 -9.48
N GLN A 217 -87.44 -101.72 -9.41
CA GLN A 217 -88.80 -101.37 -9.00
C GLN A 217 -89.82 -101.91 -10.00
N GLU A 218 -89.59 -101.70 -11.30
CA GLU A 218 -90.45 -102.22 -12.37
C GLU A 218 -90.58 -103.75 -12.33
N ALA A 219 -89.45 -104.45 -12.12
CA ALA A 219 -89.44 -105.90 -11.97
C ALA A 219 -90.21 -106.35 -10.72
N ASN A 220 -90.04 -105.65 -9.59
CA ASN A 220 -90.74 -105.96 -8.36
C ASN A 220 -92.25 -105.68 -8.47
N ASP A 221 -92.66 -104.60 -9.13
CA ASP A 221 -94.07 -104.29 -9.40
C ASP A 221 -94.71 -105.38 -10.27
N SER A 222 -93.95 -105.92 -11.23
CA SER A 222 -94.37 -107.08 -12.03
C SER A 222 -94.57 -108.33 -11.15
N ILE A 223 -93.66 -108.62 -10.22
CA ILE A 223 -93.80 -109.72 -9.25
C ILE A 223 -95.03 -109.52 -8.35
N ALA A 224 -95.26 -108.31 -7.84
CA ALA A 224 -96.44 -107.98 -7.04
C ALA A 224 -97.74 -108.23 -7.83
N SER A 225 -97.77 -107.83 -9.11
CA SER A 225 -98.90 -108.06 -10.00
C SER A 225 -99.14 -109.56 -10.26
N ILE A 226 -98.08 -110.32 -10.53
CA ILE A 226 -98.18 -111.79 -10.70
C ILE A 226 -98.68 -112.45 -9.42
N ALA A 227 -98.16 -112.06 -8.25
CA ALA A 227 -98.60 -112.57 -6.97
C ALA A 227 -100.09 -112.25 -6.70
N ALA A 228 -100.55 -111.04 -7.01
CA ALA A 228 -101.96 -110.66 -6.89
C ALA A 228 -102.88 -111.47 -7.83
N GLN A 229 -102.49 -111.64 -9.10
CA GLN A 229 -103.23 -112.49 -10.05
C GLN A 229 -103.24 -113.96 -9.63
N THR A 230 -102.11 -114.47 -9.15
CA THR A 230 -101.98 -115.86 -8.69
C THR A 230 -102.81 -116.10 -7.43
N ASN A 231 -102.87 -115.13 -6.52
CA ASN A 231 -103.72 -115.16 -5.34
C ASN A 231 -105.22 -115.20 -5.71
N LEU A 232 -105.65 -114.40 -6.70
CA LEU A 232 -107.02 -114.42 -7.23
C LEU A 232 -107.37 -115.74 -7.91
N LEU A 233 -106.46 -116.29 -8.74
CA LEU A 233 -106.63 -117.59 -9.37
C LEU A 233 -106.71 -118.72 -8.33
N ALA A 234 -105.86 -118.69 -7.30
CA ALA A 234 -105.88 -119.64 -6.19
C ALA A 234 -107.14 -119.50 -5.32
N MET A 235 -107.66 -118.27 -5.14
CA MET A 235 -108.93 -118.02 -4.46
C MET A 235 -110.11 -118.59 -5.26
N ASN A 236 -110.14 -118.37 -6.57
CA ASN A 236 -111.16 -118.95 -7.46
C ASN A 236 -111.08 -120.49 -7.46
N ALA A 237 -109.87 -121.05 -7.50
CA ALA A 237 -109.66 -122.50 -7.43
C ALA A 237 -110.05 -123.11 -6.07
N ALA A 238 -109.84 -122.39 -4.96
CA ALA A 238 -110.30 -122.80 -3.63
C ALA A 238 -111.84 -122.76 -3.49
N ILE A 239 -112.51 -121.79 -4.12
CA ILE A 239 -113.98 -121.72 -4.19
C ILE A 239 -114.52 -122.92 -4.98
N GLU A 240 -113.92 -123.26 -6.11
CA GLU A 240 -114.35 -124.40 -6.94
C GLU A 240 -114.08 -125.75 -6.24
N ALA A 241 -112.95 -125.86 -5.52
CA ALA A 241 -112.64 -127.03 -4.70
C ALA A 241 -113.63 -127.22 -3.53
N ALA A 242 -114.17 -126.13 -2.97
CA ALA A 242 -115.23 -126.18 -1.96
C ALA A 242 -116.59 -126.63 -2.54
N HIS A 243 -116.90 -126.29 -3.80
CA HIS A 243 -118.10 -126.75 -4.51
C HIS A 243 -118.07 -128.25 -4.86
N ALA A 244 -116.88 -128.82 -5.09
CA ALA A 244 -116.70 -130.22 -5.49
C ALA A 244 -116.83 -131.26 -4.34
N GLY A 245 -117.09 -130.83 -3.10
CA GLY A 245 -117.34 -131.73 -1.96
C GLY A 245 -116.18 -132.72 -1.68
N ASP A 246 -116.51 -133.97 -1.35
CA ASP A 246 -115.52 -135.00 -0.98
C ASP A 246 -114.46 -135.30 -2.07
N SER A 247 -114.74 -135.00 -3.34
CA SER A 247 -113.80 -135.13 -4.47
C SER A 247 -112.80 -133.98 -4.59
N GLY A 248 -113.03 -132.85 -3.91
CA GLY A 248 -112.22 -131.62 -3.99
C GLY A 248 -111.09 -131.50 -2.96
N ARG A 249 -111.00 -132.42 -1.97
CA ARG A 249 -110.07 -132.28 -0.82
C ARG A 249 -108.60 -132.12 -1.23
N GLY A 250 -108.12 -132.85 -2.25
CA GLY A 250 -106.75 -132.71 -2.74
C GLY A 250 -106.48 -131.38 -3.46
N PHE A 251 -107.46 -130.90 -4.23
CA PHE A 251 -107.38 -129.63 -4.97
C PHE A 251 -107.46 -128.40 -4.04
N ALA A 252 -108.23 -128.50 -2.95
CA ALA A 252 -108.33 -127.48 -1.92
C ALA A 252 -106.97 -127.25 -1.22
N VAL A 253 -106.24 -128.34 -0.90
CA VAL A 253 -104.91 -128.26 -0.29
C VAL A 253 -103.91 -127.57 -1.25
N VAL A 254 -103.89 -127.95 -2.52
CA VAL A 254 -102.99 -127.33 -3.53
C VAL A 254 -103.34 -125.86 -3.75
N SER A 255 -104.62 -125.50 -3.86
CA SER A 255 -105.06 -124.12 -4.05
C SER A 255 -104.76 -123.25 -2.83
N GLN A 256 -104.91 -123.78 -1.61
CA GLN A 256 -104.54 -123.10 -0.38
C GLN A 256 -103.01 -122.90 -0.26
N GLU A 257 -102.21 -123.87 -0.72
CA GLU A 257 -100.75 -123.75 -0.76
C GLU A 257 -100.30 -122.71 -1.80
N ILE A 258 -100.89 -122.68 -3.01
CA ILE A 258 -100.64 -121.65 -4.02
C ILE A 258 -101.06 -120.26 -3.52
N ARG A 259 -102.21 -120.17 -2.84
CA ARG A 259 -102.67 -118.91 -2.24
C ARG A 259 -101.69 -118.41 -1.19
N LYS A 260 -101.24 -119.27 -0.29
CA LYS A 260 -100.25 -118.94 0.75
C LYS A 260 -98.90 -118.54 0.14
N LEU A 261 -98.48 -119.19 -0.94
CA LEU A 261 -97.28 -118.83 -1.69
C LEU A 261 -97.42 -117.45 -2.36
N ALA A 262 -98.58 -117.15 -2.95
CA ALA A 262 -98.89 -115.87 -3.57
C ALA A 262 -99.02 -114.72 -2.55
N GLU A 263 -99.68 -114.96 -1.40
CA GLU A 263 -99.71 -114.04 -0.25
C GLU A 263 -98.28 -113.77 0.27
N SER A 264 -97.45 -114.81 0.36
CA SER A 264 -96.04 -114.68 0.76
C SER A 264 -95.21 -113.90 -0.26
N ALA A 265 -95.41 -114.15 -1.56
CA ALA A 265 -94.73 -113.41 -2.64
C ALA A 265 -95.15 -111.94 -2.69
N ALA A 266 -96.43 -111.64 -2.45
CA ALA A 266 -96.93 -110.26 -2.34
C ALA A 266 -96.35 -109.54 -1.11
N ALA A 267 -96.26 -110.23 0.03
CA ALA A 267 -95.63 -109.69 1.24
C ALA A 267 -94.13 -109.41 1.02
N GLN A 268 -93.39 -110.35 0.42
CA GLN A 268 -91.98 -110.17 0.06
C GLN A 268 -91.79 -109.04 -0.95
N SER A 269 -92.64 -108.95 -1.97
CA SER A 269 -92.57 -107.88 -2.96
C SER A 269 -92.82 -106.50 -2.35
N LYS A 270 -93.71 -106.40 -1.34
CA LYS A 270 -93.91 -105.17 -0.57
C LYS A 270 -92.66 -104.78 0.24
N GLU A 271 -91.98 -105.76 0.84
CA GLU A 271 -90.71 -105.55 1.55
C GLU A 271 -89.58 -105.12 0.61
N ILE A 272 -89.49 -105.73 -0.58
CA ILE A 272 -88.56 -105.34 -1.64
C ILE A 272 -88.84 -103.92 -2.13
N ALA A 273 -90.11 -103.55 -2.37
CA ALA A 273 -90.48 -102.18 -2.76
C ALA A 273 -90.05 -101.16 -1.70
N GLN A 274 -90.24 -101.47 -0.41
CA GLN A 274 -89.81 -100.61 0.68
C GLN A 274 -88.27 -100.47 0.73
N THR A 275 -87.55 -101.56 0.44
CA THR A 275 -86.09 -101.56 0.35
C THR A 275 -85.60 -100.72 -0.84
N ILE A 276 -86.20 -100.87 -2.03
CA ILE A 276 -85.87 -100.07 -3.22
C ILE A 276 -86.18 -98.59 -2.98
N LYS A 277 -87.30 -98.26 -2.33
CA LYS A 277 -87.62 -96.88 -1.93
C LYS A 277 -86.56 -96.28 -1.01
N THR A 278 -86.02 -97.08 -0.10
CA THR A 278 -84.93 -96.67 0.80
C THR A 278 -83.63 -96.46 0.03
N ILE A 279 -83.29 -97.35 -0.90
CA ILE A 279 -82.13 -97.20 -1.80
C ILE A 279 -82.25 -95.92 -2.64
N ARG A 280 -83.41 -95.67 -3.27
CA ARG A 280 -83.66 -94.45 -4.06
C ARG A 280 -83.55 -93.17 -3.23
N SER A 281 -84.03 -93.19 -1.98
CA SER A 281 -83.82 -92.07 -1.06
C SER A 281 -82.33 -91.84 -0.79
N GLY A 282 -81.58 -92.90 -0.49
CA GLY A 282 -80.14 -92.81 -0.26
C GLY A 282 -79.36 -92.30 -1.49
N ILE A 283 -79.76 -92.67 -2.70
CA ILE A 283 -79.18 -92.16 -3.95
C ILE A 283 -79.40 -90.65 -4.10
N LYS A 284 -80.60 -90.16 -3.77
CA LYS A 284 -80.92 -88.73 -3.82
C LYS A 284 -80.11 -87.93 -2.80
N ASP A 285 -79.90 -88.48 -1.60
CA ASP A 285 -79.04 -87.86 -0.59
C ASP A 285 -77.59 -87.79 -1.08
N VAL A 286 -77.08 -88.86 -1.70
CA VAL A 286 -75.74 -88.89 -2.31
C VAL A 286 -75.60 -87.84 -3.42
N ASP A 287 -76.58 -87.71 -4.33
CA ASP A 287 -76.59 -86.69 -5.38
C ASP A 287 -76.53 -85.25 -4.83
N GLY A 288 -77.32 -84.98 -3.77
CA GLY A 288 -77.28 -83.72 -3.05
C GLY A 288 -75.93 -83.46 -2.39
N PHE A 289 -75.36 -84.44 -1.70
CA PHE A 289 -74.03 -84.33 -1.10
C PHE A 289 -72.93 -84.15 -2.15
N SER A 290 -73.02 -84.82 -3.30
CA SER A 290 -72.07 -84.67 -4.41
C SER A 290 -72.08 -83.26 -4.98
N THR A 291 -73.26 -82.65 -5.16
CA THR A 291 -73.39 -81.26 -5.65
C THR A 291 -72.78 -80.26 -4.67
N VAL A 292 -73.04 -80.42 -3.36
CA VAL A 292 -72.43 -79.58 -2.32
C VAL A 292 -70.90 -79.74 -2.31
N THR A 293 -70.41 -80.97 -2.48
CA THR A 293 -68.97 -81.26 -2.51
C THR A 293 -68.29 -80.64 -3.74
N ASP A 294 -68.94 -80.64 -4.90
CA ASP A 294 -68.40 -80.01 -6.13
C ASP A 294 -68.26 -78.49 -5.96
N HIS A 295 -69.29 -77.83 -5.44
CA HIS A 295 -69.23 -76.41 -5.11
C HIS A 295 -68.14 -76.08 -4.08
N ALA A 296 -67.97 -76.92 -3.06
CA ALA A 296 -66.89 -76.76 -2.08
C ALA A 296 -65.51 -76.83 -2.76
N PHE A 297 -65.28 -77.82 -3.63
CA PHE A 297 -64.02 -77.91 -4.37
C PHE A 297 -63.78 -76.74 -5.34
N ALA A 298 -64.83 -76.25 -6.02
CA ALA A 298 -64.73 -75.06 -6.85
C ALA A 298 -64.31 -73.83 -6.04
N SER A 299 -64.92 -73.61 -4.86
CA SER A 299 -64.57 -72.48 -3.99
C SER A 299 -63.13 -72.56 -3.48
N VAL A 300 -62.66 -73.76 -3.10
CA VAL A 300 -61.26 -73.93 -2.66
C VAL A 300 -60.29 -73.64 -3.81
N ARG A 301 -60.60 -74.06 -5.04
CA ARG A 301 -59.77 -73.80 -6.23
C ARG A 301 -59.65 -72.32 -6.55
N GLU A 302 -60.76 -71.58 -6.47
CA GLU A 302 -60.77 -70.13 -6.65
C GLU A 302 -59.89 -69.43 -5.59
N ARG A 303 -60.01 -69.85 -4.33
CA ARG A 303 -59.19 -69.31 -3.23
C ARG A 303 -57.70 -69.59 -3.43
N ILE A 304 -57.32 -70.79 -3.87
CA ILE A 304 -55.91 -71.12 -4.17
C ILE A 304 -55.37 -70.24 -5.30
N THR A 305 -56.16 -69.99 -6.34
CA THR A 305 -55.78 -69.10 -7.45
C THR A 305 -55.55 -67.67 -6.95
N GLY A 306 -56.41 -67.19 -6.05
CA GLY A 306 -56.23 -65.91 -5.37
C GLY A 306 -54.95 -65.84 -4.54
N ILE A 307 -54.62 -66.90 -3.80
CA ILE A 307 -53.39 -66.95 -3.00
C ILE A 307 -52.13 -66.98 -3.88
N SER A 308 -52.12 -67.76 -4.96
CA SER A 308 -50.99 -67.78 -5.92
C SER A 308 -50.72 -66.40 -6.55
N THR A 309 -51.79 -65.62 -6.77
CA THR A 309 -51.64 -64.22 -7.24
C THR A 309 -50.97 -63.35 -6.17
N LEU A 310 -51.40 -63.45 -4.91
CA LEU A 310 -50.81 -62.71 -3.79
C LEU A 310 -49.34 -63.12 -3.56
N GLU A 311 -49.01 -64.40 -3.69
CA GLU A 311 -47.62 -64.86 -3.59
C GLU A 311 -46.71 -64.25 -4.64
N ASN A 312 -47.15 -64.20 -5.89
CA ASN A 312 -46.37 -63.55 -6.96
C ASN A 312 -46.17 -62.06 -6.68
N GLN A 313 -47.18 -61.37 -6.14
CA GLN A 313 -47.05 -59.98 -5.70
C GLN A 313 -46.03 -59.83 -4.55
N ILE A 314 -46.06 -60.70 -3.55
CA ILE A 314 -45.09 -60.70 -2.44
C ILE A 314 -43.68 -60.95 -2.98
N LYS A 315 -43.51 -61.91 -3.90
CA LYS A 315 -42.21 -62.23 -4.50
C LYS A 315 -41.62 -61.01 -5.22
N HIS A 316 -42.39 -60.35 -6.08
CA HIS A 316 -41.96 -59.12 -6.74
C HIS A 316 -41.60 -58.01 -5.75
N ALA A 317 -42.43 -57.81 -4.73
CA ALA A 317 -42.15 -56.81 -3.68
C ALA A 317 -40.87 -57.13 -2.90
N MET A 318 -40.57 -58.41 -2.61
CA MET A 318 -39.34 -58.82 -1.94
C MET A 318 -38.09 -58.61 -2.80
N ASP A 319 -38.18 -58.86 -4.11
CA ASP A 319 -37.09 -58.61 -5.04
C ASP A 319 -36.77 -57.11 -5.13
N GLU A 320 -37.80 -56.26 -5.26
CA GLU A 320 -37.68 -54.80 -5.31
C GLU A 320 -37.14 -54.21 -3.99
N GLN A 321 -37.67 -54.64 -2.85
CA GLN A 321 -37.17 -54.22 -1.53
C GLN A 321 -35.72 -54.69 -1.29
N GLY A 322 -35.36 -55.87 -1.82
CA GLY A 322 -34.00 -56.37 -1.80
C GLY A 322 -33.03 -55.50 -2.61
N GLU A 323 -33.45 -55.03 -3.78
CA GLU A 323 -32.67 -54.07 -4.58
C GLU A 323 -32.54 -52.71 -3.88
N GLY A 324 -33.66 -52.15 -3.38
CA GLY A 324 -33.66 -50.90 -2.62
C GLY A 324 -32.72 -50.95 -1.40
N SER A 325 -32.70 -52.06 -0.67
CA SER A 325 -31.80 -52.25 0.47
C SER A 325 -30.33 -52.33 0.07
N ARG A 326 -29.99 -52.88 -1.11
CA ARG A 326 -28.61 -52.85 -1.61
C ARG A 326 -28.16 -51.42 -1.93
N ASN A 327 -29.04 -50.60 -2.51
CA ASN A 327 -28.74 -49.19 -2.78
C ASN A 327 -28.52 -48.39 -1.48
N ILE A 328 -29.32 -48.68 -0.44
CA ILE A 328 -29.12 -48.10 0.89
C ILE A 328 -27.78 -48.55 1.48
N MET A 329 -27.41 -49.83 1.32
CA MET A 329 -26.12 -50.35 1.79
C MET A 329 -24.94 -49.63 1.13
N GLU A 330 -24.99 -49.45 -0.19
CA GLU A 330 -23.97 -48.72 -0.94
C GLU A 330 -23.86 -47.27 -0.47
N SER A 331 -25.00 -46.59 -0.32
CA SER A 331 -25.07 -45.21 0.20
C SER A 331 -24.50 -45.10 1.62
N THR A 332 -24.78 -46.08 2.47
CA THR A 332 -24.23 -46.16 3.84
C THR A 332 -22.71 -46.38 3.82
N GLY A 333 -22.21 -47.17 2.86
CA GLY A 333 -20.78 -47.33 2.62
C GLY A 333 -20.09 -46.02 2.23
N MET A 334 -20.68 -45.26 1.30
CA MET A 334 -20.19 -43.93 0.92
C MET A 334 -20.22 -42.95 2.11
N LEU A 335 -21.29 -42.93 2.90
CA LEU A 335 -21.38 -42.11 4.11
C LEU A 335 -20.30 -42.47 5.13
N ARG A 336 -19.95 -43.76 5.27
CA ARG A 336 -18.85 -44.19 6.14
C ARG A 336 -17.51 -43.65 5.67
N GLN A 337 -17.26 -43.65 4.36
CA GLN A 337 -16.05 -43.06 3.78
C GLN A 337 -15.99 -41.55 4.04
N ILE A 338 -17.07 -40.82 3.73
CA ILE A 338 -17.16 -39.37 3.99
C ILE A 338 -16.91 -39.06 5.47
N THR A 339 -17.50 -39.84 6.38
CA THR A 339 -17.30 -39.68 7.82
C THR A 339 -15.82 -39.85 8.21
N SER A 340 -15.12 -40.81 7.58
CA SER A 340 -13.69 -41.00 7.79
C SER A 340 -12.85 -39.84 7.24
N ASP A 341 -13.19 -39.31 6.06
CA ASP A 341 -12.47 -38.19 5.46
C ASP A 341 -12.66 -36.91 6.28
N VAL A 342 -13.89 -36.65 6.75
CA VAL A 342 -14.19 -35.53 7.65
C VAL A 342 -13.45 -35.67 8.98
N ARG A 343 -13.30 -36.89 9.53
CA ARG A 343 -12.48 -37.14 10.72
C ARG A 343 -11.02 -36.76 10.49
N SER A 344 -10.43 -37.24 9.39
CA SER A 344 -9.03 -36.94 9.04
C SER A 344 -8.82 -35.43 8.86
N GLY A 345 -9.72 -34.76 8.14
CA GLY A 345 -9.65 -33.30 7.97
C GLY A 345 -9.78 -32.54 9.29
N SER A 346 -10.64 -32.99 10.20
CA SER A 346 -10.78 -32.39 11.53
C SER A 346 -9.51 -32.55 12.38
N GLU A 347 -8.86 -33.72 12.35
CA GLU A 347 -7.59 -33.96 13.04
C GLU A 347 -6.45 -33.06 12.51
N GLU A 348 -6.36 -32.88 11.20
CA GLU A 348 -5.44 -31.93 10.57
C GLU A 348 -5.73 -30.49 10.99
N MET A 349 -7.01 -30.09 11.01
CA MET A 349 -7.44 -28.76 11.43
C MET A 349 -7.12 -28.50 12.90
N VAL A 350 -7.27 -29.48 13.80
CA VAL A 350 -6.88 -29.35 15.21
C VAL A 350 -5.39 -29.12 15.32
N THR A 351 -4.59 -29.92 14.59
CA THR A 351 -3.13 -29.80 14.58
C THR A 351 -2.69 -28.43 14.05
N GLY A 352 -3.29 -27.98 12.93
CA GLY A 352 -3.03 -26.67 12.36
C GLY A 352 -3.43 -25.52 13.28
N SER A 353 -4.58 -25.63 13.96
CA SER A 353 -5.06 -24.60 14.89
C SER A 353 -4.14 -24.47 16.11
N ARG A 354 -3.63 -25.58 16.66
CA ARG A 354 -2.64 -25.56 17.75
C ARG A 354 -1.30 -24.97 17.31
N ALA A 355 -0.88 -25.20 16.06
CA ALA A 355 0.32 -24.57 15.52
C ALA A 355 0.16 -23.05 15.41
N ILE A 356 -1.03 -22.58 14.98
CA ILE A 356 -1.34 -21.14 14.95
C ILE A 356 -1.34 -20.55 16.37
N GLU A 357 -1.93 -21.25 17.34
CA GLU A 357 -1.91 -20.82 18.75
C GLU A 357 -0.47 -20.62 19.28
N SER A 358 0.42 -21.58 19.02
CA SER A 358 1.85 -21.45 19.39
C SER A 358 2.54 -20.28 18.68
N GLU A 359 2.20 -20.01 17.42
CA GLU A 359 2.77 -18.88 16.69
C GLU A 359 2.25 -17.53 17.22
N MET A 360 0.99 -17.47 17.68
CA MET A 360 0.47 -16.28 18.36
C MET A 360 1.22 -15.97 19.65
N GLU A 361 1.58 -16.99 20.45
CA GLU A 361 2.42 -16.79 21.64
C GLU A 361 3.80 -16.22 21.28
N ARG A 362 4.42 -16.71 20.20
CA ARG A 362 5.69 -16.16 19.71
C ARG A 362 5.57 -14.73 19.23
N LEU A 363 4.44 -14.38 18.59
CA LEU A 363 4.17 -13.01 18.15
C LEU A 363 3.97 -12.06 19.33
N ILE A 364 3.36 -12.50 20.44
CA ILE A 364 3.25 -11.72 21.68
C ILE A 364 4.64 -11.40 22.23
N ASP A 365 5.50 -12.43 22.37
CA ASP A 365 6.86 -12.26 22.89
C ASP A 365 7.74 -11.39 21.94
N GLY A 366 7.59 -11.58 20.63
CA GLY A 366 8.22 -10.74 19.61
C GLY A 366 7.80 -9.27 19.72
N SER A 367 6.50 -9.01 19.85
CA SER A 367 5.95 -7.66 19.98
C SER A 367 6.43 -6.99 21.26
N ALA A 368 6.47 -7.72 22.37
CA ALA A 368 7.00 -7.22 23.64
C ALA A 368 8.47 -6.79 23.53
N ARG A 369 9.31 -7.58 22.82
CA ARG A 369 10.71 -7.20 22.56
C ARG A 369 10.81 -5.92 21.75
N VAL A 370 10.05 -5.78 20.66
CA VAL A 370 10.05 -4.56 19.84
C VAL A 370 9.62 -3.35 20.66
N GLY A 371 8.57 -3.48 21.47
CA GLY A 371 8.12 -2.41 22.37
C GLY A 371 9.19 -1.96 23.36
N ASN A 372 9.93 -2.91 23.94
CA ASN A 372 11.05 -2.58 24.85
C ASN A 372 12.19 -1.87 24.11
N THR A 373 12.57 -2.30 22.90
CA THR A 373 13.57 -1.62 22.08
C THR A 373 13.14 -0.20 21.72
N MET A 374 11.86 0.02 21.38
CA MET A 374 11.37 1.38 21.08
C MET A 374 11.43 2.31 22.30
N LYS A 375 11.15 1.80 23.50
CA LYS A 375 11.31 2.57 24.74
C LYS A 375 12.77 2.99 24.98
N GLU A 376 13.73 2.11 24.68
CA GLU A 376 15.16 2.45 24.76
C GLU A 376 15.56 3.50 23.73
N ILE A 377 15.07 3.39 22.49
CA ILE A 377 15.31 4.39 21.44
C ILE A 377 14.76 5.75 21.89
N LEU A 378 13.53 5.81 22.40
CA LEU A 378 12.92 7.04 22.91
C LEU A 378 13.75 7.69 24.03
N LYS A 379 14.29 6.87 24.93
CA LYS A 379 15.21 7.34 25.99
C LYS A 379 16.50 7.92 25.38
N ASN A 380 17.10 7.22 24.42
CA ASN A 380 18.33 7.65 23.77
C ASN A 380 18.13 8.93 22.94
N THR A 381 17.00 9.08 22.26
CA THR A 381 16.68 10.33 21.55
C THR A 381 16.54 11.51 22.51
N GLY A 382 15.98 11.30 23.72
CA GLY A 382 15.94 12.34 24.74
C GLY A 382 17.34 12.78 25.20
N HIS A 383 18.29 11.84 25.34
CA HIS A 383 19.68 12.22 25.63
C HIS A 383 20.35 12.97 24.46
N MET A 384 20.04 12.60 23.22
CA MET A 384 20.58 13.29 22.03
C MET A 384 20.04 14.72 21.91
N GLU A 385 18.77 14.94 22.24
CA GLU A 385 18.16 16.28 22.24
C GLU A 385 18.92 17.24 23.17
N ILE A 386 19.21 16.79 24.40
CA ILE A 386 20.02 17.54 25.37
C ILE A 386 21.43 17.84 24.83
N ALA A 387 22.06 16.86 24.16
CA ALA A 387 23.39 17.02 23.59
C ALA A 387 23.39 18.06 22.46
N VAL A 388 22.39 18.04 21.59
CA VAL A 388 22.23 19.00 20.49
C VAL A 388 22.07 20.43 21.03
N ASP A 389 21.21 20.62 22.04
CA ASP A 389 21.02 21.93 22.68
C ASP A 389 22.32 22.45 23.32
N THR A 390 23.06 21.56 23.98
CA THR A 390 24.36 21.92 24.60
C THR A 390 25.36 22.41 23.55
N VAL A 391 25.47 21.73 22.41
CA VAL A 391 26.38 22.13 21.32
C VAL A 391 25.90 23.44 20.67
N LYS A 392 24.59 23.64 20.55
CA LYS A 392 24.01 24.90 20.06
C LYS A 392 24.38 26.09 20.96
N GLU A 393 24.31 25.93 22.28
CA GLU A 393 24.79 26.94 23.22
C GLU A 393 26.29 27.23 23.05
N MET A 394 27.10 26.19 22.84
CA MET A 394 28.54 26.36 22.59
C MET A 394 28.80 27.14 21.31
N SER A 395 28.05 26.88 20.24
CA SER A 395 28.11 27.65 18.99
C SER A 395 27.81 29.13 19.23
N VAL A 396 26.73 29.44 19.95
CA VAL A 396 26.36 30.83 20.28
C VAL A 396 27.47 31.52 21.07
N ARG A 397 28.05 30.84 22.07
CA ARG A 397 29.20 31.36 22.82
C ARG A 397 30.40 31.61 21.92
N ASN A 398 30.69 30.71 20.97
CA ASN A 398 31.80 30.86 20.05
C ASN A 398 31.62 32.06 19.10
N LYS A 399 30.41 32.28 18.59
CA LYS A 399 30.06 33.48 17.80
C LYS A 399 30.27 34.75 18.61
N GLY A 400 29.80 34.80 19.86
CA GLY A 400 30.00 35.97 20.74
C GLY A 400 31.46 36.26 21.08
N LEU A 401 32.28 35.22 21.26
CA LEU A 401 33.74 35.36 21.42
C LEU A 401 34.40 35.89 20.14
N SER A 402 33.94 35.45 18.97
CA SER A 402 34.38 35.98 17.69
C SER A 402 34.02 37.46 17.54
N ASP A 403 32.79 37.87 17.86
CA ASP A 403 32.37 39.27 17.81
C ASP A 403 33.23 40.15 18.73
N THR A 404 33.58 39.65 19.92
CA THR A 404 34.48 40.33 20.85
C THR A 404 35.90 40.45 20.27
N LEU A 405 36.42 39.39 19.65
CA LEU A 405 37.71 39.41 18.97
C LEU A 405 37.70 40.41 17.81
N TYR A 406 36.63 40.44 17.01
CA TYR A 406 36.44 41.41 15.93
C TYR A 406 36.40 42.84 16.45
N ALA A 407 35.67 43.13 17.53
CA ALA A 407 35.63 44.46 18.12
C ALA A 407 37.03 44.93 18.57
N ASN A 408 37.80 44.03 19.18
CA ASN A 408 39.19 44.30 19.61
C ASN A 408 40.17 44.45 18.44
N VAL A 409 39.94 43.75 17.33
CA VAL A 409 40.78 43.89 16.13
C VAL A 409 40.42 45.17 15.36
N ARG A 410 39.14 45.55 15.33
CA ARG A 410 38.63 46.75 14.63
C ARG A 410 39.07 48.06 15.28
N SER A 411 39.43 48.06 16.55
CA SER A 411 40.07 49.23 17.18
C SER A 411 41.44 49.56 16.57
N TYR A 412 42.01 48.64 15.79
CA TYR A 412 43.24 48.86 15.04
C TYR A 412 42.93 49.15 13.55
N SER A 413 43.31 50.33 13.06
CA SER A 413 43.13 50.77 11.68
C SER A 413 44.37 50.43 10.84
N THR A 414 44.30 49.43 9.97
CA THR A 414 45.37 49.05 9.04
C THR A 414 45.42 49.93 7.78
N GLY A 415 44.46 50.84 7.59
CA GLY A 415 44.35 51.72 6.41
C GLY A 415 43.75 51.04 5.18
N GLU A 416 43.46 49.75 5.27
CA GLU A 416 42.72 48.98 4.28
C GLU A 416 41.21 49.18 4.46
N THR A 417 40.48 49.33 3.35
CA THR A 417 39.01 49.29 3.35
C THR A 417 38.56 47.84 3.16
N VAL A 418 38.00 47.25 4.21
CA VAL A 418 37.41 45.91 4.17
C VAL A 418 35.92 46.00 3.87
N LEU A 419 35.46 45.28 2.85
CA LEU A 419 34.06 45.21 2.42
C LEU A 419 33.52 43.79 2.66
N ARG A 420 32.49 43.64 3.50
CA ARG A 420 31.85 42.35 3.75
C ARG A 420 30.77 42.07 2.69
N LEU A 421 30.96 41.00 1.92
CA LEU A 421 30.09 40.54 0.84
C LEU A 421 29.34 39.26 1.23
N GLY A 422 28.05 39.39 1.55
CA GLY A 422 27.17 38.26 1.89
C GLY A 422 26.36 37.73 0.70
N TYR A 423 26.13 36.41 0.68
CA TYR A 423 25.24 35.74 -0.29
C TYR A 423 24.83 34.34 0.18
N GLY A 424 23.78 33.78 -0.43
CA GLY A 424 23.11 32.59 0.12
C GLY A 424 23.66 31.23 -0.29
N GLN A 425 24.55 31.17 -1.29
CA GLN A 425 24.98 29.89 -1.86
C GLN A 425 26.27 29.36 -1.23
N SER A 426 26.45 28.04 -1.30
CA SER A 426 27.58 27.31 -0.74
C SER A 426 28.90 27.64 -1.45
N GLN A 427 30.02 27.23 -0.84
CA GLN A 427 31.36 27.41 -1.40
C GLN A 427 31.59 26.66 -2.72
N THR A 428 30.81 25.61 -2.98
CA THR A 428 30.89 24.83 -4.23
C THR A 428 30.09 25.44 -5.39
N ASN A 429 29.26 26.46 -5.13
CA ASN A 429 28.43 27.09 -6.15
C ASN A 429 29.28 28.00 -7.08
N PRO A 430 29.02 28.04 -8.40
CA PRO A 430 29.72 28.95 -9.32
C PRO A 430 29.77 30.42 -8.87
N ARG A 431 28.73 30.89 -8.16
CA ARG A 431 28.69 32.24 -7.59
C ARG A 431 29.83 32.48 -6.59
N HIS A 432 30.11 31.52 -5.70
CA HIS A 432 31.19 31.63 -4.73
C HIS A 432 32.55 31.65 -5.42
N LEU A 433 32.78 30.70 -6.31
CA LEU A 433 34.05 30.57 -7.05
C LEU A 433 34.38 31.86 -7.81
N VAL A 434 33.38 32.50 -8.43
CA VAL A 434 33.59 33.77 -9.13
C VAL A 434 33.71 34.96 -8.17
N ALA A 435 33.05 34.93 -7.00
CA ALA A 435 33.24 35.94 -5.96
C ALA A 435 34.66 35.90 -5.35
N GLU A 436 35.29 34.73 -5.24
CA GLU A 436 36.70 34.59 -4.85
C GLU A 436 37.64 35.25 -5.86
N LEU A 437 37.41 34.99 -7.15
CA LEU A 437 38.17 35.63 -8.23
C LEU A 437 37.98 37.15 -8.23
N TYR A 438 36.76 37.63 -8.02
CA TYR A 438 36.46 39.06 -7.91
C TYR A 438 37.18 39.71 -6.72
N SER A 439 37.08 39.09 -5.53
CA SER A 439 37.75 39.59 -4.32
C SER A 439 39.26 39.71 -4.51
N LYS A 440 39.89 38.63 -5.02
CA LYS A 440 41.33 38.60 -5.28
C LYS A 440 41.75 39.67 -6.27
N TRP A 441 41.01 39.81 -7.37
CA TRP A 441 41.31 40.79 -8.41
C TRP A 441 41.19 42.24 -7.91
N VAL A 442 40.19 42.55 -7.08
CA VAL A 442 40.04 43.88 -6.48
C VAL A 442 41.22 44.19 -5.55
N SER A 443 41.62 43.23 -4.73
CA SER A 443 42.77 43.40 -3.84
C SER A 443 44.06 43.67 -4.61
N GLU A 444 44.32 42.89 -5.67
CA GLU A 444 45.49 43.09 -6.54
C GLU A 444 45.47 44.46 -7.24
N LYS A 445 44.32 44.88 -7.79
CA LYS A 445 44.20 46.14 -8.54
C LYS A 445 44.24 47.39 -7.68
N THR A 446 43.87 47.28 -6.41
CA THR A 446 43.96 48.38 -5.45
C THR A 446 45.27 48.37 -4.66
N GLY A 447 46.21 47.47 -4.98
CA GLY A 447 47.47 47.34 -4.23
C GLY A 447 47.26 46.96 -2.75
N GLY A 448 46.17 46.25 -2.45
CA GLY A 448 45.73 45.91 -1.10
C GLY A 448 44.95 46.99 -0.36
N ALA A 449 44.57 48.10 -1.02
CA ALA A 449 43.81 49.16 -0.37
C ALA A 449 42.31 48.81 -0.17
N ILE A 450 41.76 47.90 -0.99
CA ILE A 450 40.44 47.31 -0.79
C ILE A 450 40.55 45.80 -0.74
N ARG A 451 39.84 45.20 0.20
CA ARG A 451 39.62 43.76 0.24
C ARG A 451 38.16 43.43 0.48
N ILE A 452 37.71 42.39 -0.22
CA ILE A 452 36.34 41.91 -0.15
C ILE A 452 36.33 40.59 0.61
N GLU A 453 35.61 40.53 1.71
CA GLU A 453 35.44 39.33 2.50
C GLU A 453 34.15 38.64 2.14
N LEU A 454 34.26 37.33 1.89
CA LEU A 454 33.16 36.53 1.40
C LEU A 454 32.48 35.83 2.56
N TYR A 455 31.17 35.99 2.62
CA TYR A 455 30.32 35.40 3.62
C TYR A 455 29.24 34.55 2.91
N PRO A 456 29.58 33.32 2.48
CA PRO A 456 28.66 32.43 1.76
C PRO A 456 27.60 31.82 2.69
N ALA A 457 26.69 31.02 2.11
CA ALA A 457 25.73 30.18 2.84
C ALA A 457 24.86 30.91 3.88
N GLU A 458 24.49 32.17 3.60
CA GLU A 458 23.65 32.99 4.51
C GLU A 458 24.23 33.18 5.91
N ILE A 459 25.56 33.11 6.06
CA ILE A 459 26.23 33.25 7.36
C ILE A 459 26.01 34.62 8.03
N LEU A 460 25.70 35.68 7.25
CA LEU A 460 25.33 37.01 7.76
C LEU A 460 23.82 37.17 8.03
N GLY A 461 23.04 36.11 7.78
CA GLY A 461 21.59 36.07 7.89
C GLY A 461 20.91 35.70 6.58
N ALA A 462 19.59 35.49 6.64
CA ALA A 462 18.77 35.18 5.47
C ALA A 462 18.84 36.28 4.39
N GLY A 463 18.62 35.93 3.14
CA GLY A 463 18.70 36.85 1.99
C GLY A 463 17.93 38.17 2.14
N GLU A 464 16.72 38.14 2.73
CA GLU A 464 15.92 39.34 3.04
C GLU A 464 16.63 40.24 4.05
N LYS A 465 17.16 39.67 5.14
CA LYS A 465 17.90 40.43 6.14
C LYS A 465 19.17 41.06 5.53
N MET A 466 19.95 40.30 4.75
CA MET A 466 21.20 40.79 4.18
C MET A 466 21.01 41.99 3.24
N ILE A 467 19.91 42.02 2.46
CA ILE A 467 19.65 43.16 1.56
C ILE A 467 19.28 44.43 2.35
N HIS A 468 18.44 44.29 3.40
CA HIS A 468 18.11 45.40 4.30
C HIS A 468 19.35 45.91 5.05
N ASP A 469 20.15 45.01 5.62
CA ASP A 469 21.40 45.37 6.29
C ASP A 469 22.37 46.11 5.35
N THR A 470 22.40 45.74 4.06
CA THR A 470 23.22 46.42 3.06
C THR A 470 22.68 47.81 2.74
N ALA A 471 21.36 47.97 2.60
CA ALA A 471 20.73 49.26 2.35
C ALA A 471 20.96 50.25 3.52
N GLU A 472 20.93 49.75 4.76
CA GLU A 472 21.17 50.53 5.98
C GLU A 472 22.67 50.80 6.23
N GLY A 473 23.56 50.09 5.52
CA GLY A 473 25.01 50.17 5.69
C GLY A 473 25.54 49.42 6.93
N VAL A 474 24.76 48.49 7.46
CA VAL A 474 25.17 47.51 8.47
C VAL A 474 26.07 46.44 7.84
N GLN A 475 25.79 46.04 6.60
CA GLN A 475 26.61 45.20 5.71
C GLN A 475 27.11 46.04 4.53
N ASP A 476 28.28 45.72 3.97
CA ASP A 476 28.90 46.54 2.94
C ASP A 476 28.37 46.18 1.55
N MET A 477 28.32 44.89 1.22
CA MET A 477 27.95 44.39 -0.11
C MET A 477 27.09 43.12 -0.01
N VAL A 478 26.23 42.88 -1.01
CA VAL A 478 25.40 41.66 -1.08
C VAL A 478 25.24 41.20 -2.53
N ILE A 479 25.15 39.87 -2.74
CA ILE A 479 24.65 39.29 -3.99
C ILE A 479 23.28 38.70 -3.70
N SER A 480 22.21 39.34 -4.20
CA SER A 480 20.84 38.92 -3.89
C SER A 480 19.89 39.11 -5.07
N GLY A 481 19.04 38.12 -5.31
CA GLY A 481 17.91 38.19 -6.25
C GLY A 481 16.59 38.60 -5.58
N ILE A 482 16.62 39.01 -4.30
CA ILE A 482 15.49 39.54 -3.54
C ILE A 482 15.70 41.05 -3.43
N LEU A 483 15.27 41.79 -4.46
CA LEU A 483 15.41 43.25 -4.52
C LEU A 483 14.07 43.96 -4.71
N GLN A 484 12.95 43.25 -4.89
CA GLN A 484 11.68 43.86 -5.33
C GLN A 484 11.14 44.93 -4.36
N ASP A 485 11.41 44.82 -3.05
CA ASP A 485 11.03 45.84 -2.07
C ASP A 485 11.77 47.17 -2.26
N PHE A 486 12.98 47.11 -2.82
CA PHE A 486 13.78 48.27 -3.16
C PHE A 486 13.55 48.68 -4.61
N GLU A 487 13.57 47.75 -5.56
CA GLU A 487 13.39 48.03 -6.98
C GLU A 487 12.43 47.04 -7.63
N PRO A 488 11.12 47.37 -7.65
CA PRO A 488 10.08 46.50 -8.21
C PRO A 488 10.31 46.18 -9.70
N LEU A 489 10.89 47.12 -10.48
CA LEU A 489 11.10 46.95 -11.92
C LEU A 489 12.07 45.79 -12.24
N LEU A 490 12.92 45.36 -11.29
CA LEU A 490 13.75 44.19 -11.48
C LEU A 490 12.92 42.92 -11.72
N GLY A 491 11.69 42.87 -11.18
CA GLY A 491 10.75 41.78 -11.42
C GLY A 491 10.40 41.58 -12.90
N LEU A 492 10.52 42.62 -13.73
CA LEU A 492 10.28 42.50 -15.19
C LEU A 492 11.29 41.60 -15.89
N THR A 493 12.49 41.41 -15.32
CA THR A 493 13.48 40.46 -15.85
C THR A 493 13.03 39.00 -15.71
N GLU A 494 12.05 38.74 -14.83
CA GLU A 494 11.46 37.42 -14.57
C GLU A 494 10.21 37.14 -15.44
N LEU A 495 9.87 38.03 -16.38
CA LEU A 495 8.74 37.82 -17.29
C LEU A 495 8.87 36.47 -18.02
N PRO A 496 7.76 35.72 -18.15
CA PRO A 496 7.82 34.37 -18.66
C PRO A 496 8.28 34.36 -20.11
N PHE A 497 9.32 33.57 -20.38
CA PHE A 497 9.96 33.43 -21.69
C PHE A 497 10.39 34.79 -22.31
N LEU A 498 10.80 35.75 -21.47
CA LEU A 498 11.32 37.04 -21.95
C LEU A 498 12.60 36.86 -22.77
N PHE A 499 13.52 36.02 -22.27
CA PHE A 499 14.79 35.71 -22.91
C PHE A 499 14.72 34.35 -23.57
N ASP A 500 15.07 34.30 -24.86
CA ASP A 500 15.10 33.04 -25.63
C ASP A 500 16.43 32.28 -25.46
N SER A 501 17.48 32.94 -24.94
CA SER A 501 18.76 32.30 -24.69
C SER A 501 19.65 33.05 -23.69
N TRP A 502 20.65 32.35 -23.16
CA TRP A 502 21.70 32.92 -22.30
C TRP A 502 22.41 34.13 -22.93
N GLN A 503 22.62 34.12 -24.26
CA GLN A 503 23.32 35.19 -24.98
C GLN A 503 22.54 36.52 -25.01
N LYS A 504 21.21 36.47 -24.87
CA LYS A 504 20.35 37.66 -24.88
C LYS A 504 20.28 38.37 -23.52
N VAL A 505 20.56 37.67 -22.42
CA VAL A 505 20.46 38.20 -21.05
C VAL A 505 21.43 39.36 -20.83
N GLY A 506 22.72 39.14 -21.08
CA GLY A 506 23.77 40.12 -20.80
C GLY A 506 23.57 41.46 -21.51
N PRO A 507 23.37 41.48 -22.85
CA PRO A 507 23.15 42.73 -23.59
C PRO A 507 21.96 43.57 -23.10
N VAL A 508 20.92 42.94 -22.55
CA VAL A 508 19.74 43.65 -22.02
C VAL A 508 20.03 44.23 -20.64
N LEU A 509 20.50 43.40 -19.71
CA LEU A 509 20.74 43.82 -18.33
C LEU A 509 21.92 44.78 -18.22
N ASP A 510 22.95 44.60 -19.03
CA ASP A 510 24.13 45.48 -19.04
C ASP A 510 23.91 46.71 -19.94
N GLY A 511 22.76 46.83 -20.60
CA GLY A 511 22.40 47.93 -21.49
C GLY A 511 21.56 49.01 -20.81
N ALA A 512 21.10 49.97 -21.62
CA ALA A 512 20.39 51.16 -21.14
C ALA A 512 19.17 50.85 -20.25
N ILE A 513 18.44 49.77 -20.54
CA ILE A 513 17.26 49.44 -19.73
C ILE A 513 17.63 48.93 -18.33
N GLY A 514 18.72 48.16 -18.18
CA GLY A 514 19.20 47.76 -16.87
C GLY A 514 19.73 48.94 -16.06
N GLU A 515 20.43 49.88 -16.70
CA GLU A 515 20.83 51.13 -16.05
C GLU A 515 19.63 51.94 -15.56
N ASP A 516 18.59 52.05 -16.39
CA ASP A 516 17.36 52.77 -16.03
C ASP A 516 16.59 52.09 -14.90
N ILE A 517 16.53 50.75 -14.86
CA ILE A 517 15.93 49.99 -13.74
C ILE A 517 16.67 50.28 -12.43
N ALA A 518 18.00 50.37 -12.46
CA ALA A 518 18.81 50.55 -11.25
C ALA A 518 18.97 52.02 -10.81
N LYS A 519 18.44 52.98 -11.58
CA LYS A 519 18.73 54.41 -11.43
C LYS A 519 18.38 54.97 -10.05
N ASP A 520 17.29 54.50 -9.46
CA ASP A 520 16.76 55.03 -8.20
C ASP A 520 17.29 54.29 -6.95
N LEU A 521 18.01 53.17 -7.13
CA LEU A 521 18.58 52.39 -6.02
C LEU A 521 19.44 53.24 -5.07
N PRO A 522 20.30 54.17 -5.54
CA PRO A 522 21.12 54.98 -4.63
C PRO A 522 20.29 55.78 -3.62
N GLY A 523 19.12 56.29 -4.03
CA GLY A 523 18.20 56.98 -3.13
C GLY A 523 17.57 56.07 -2.06
N LYS A 524 17.64 54.75 -2.27
CA LYS A 524 17.12 53.70 -1.39
C LYS A 524 18.26 53.01 -0.61
N GLY A 525 19.46 53.60 -0.58
CA GLY A 525 20.61 53.12 0.19
C GLY A 525 21.44 52.03 -0.49
N LEU A 526 21.12 51.65 -1.74
CA LEU A 526 21.79 50.58 -2.46
C LEU A 526 22.39 51.09 -3.77
N ARG A 527 23.51 50.53 -4.20
CA ARG A 527 24.07 50.80 -5.53
C ARG A 527 24.36 49.51 -6.25
N LEU A 528 23.85 49.43 -7.48
CA LEU A 528 24.18 48.35 -8.39
C LEU A 528 25.63 48.45 -8.86
N LEU A 529 26.42 47.40 -8.60
CA LEU A 529 27.74 47.23 -9.20
C LEU A 529 27.63 46.46 -10.52
N ALA A 530 26.95 45.32 -10.54
CA ALA A 530 26.68 44.60 -11.78
C ALA A 530 25.51 43.62 -11.63
N TYR A 531 24.86 43.29 -12.73
CA TYR A 531 23.85 42.23 -12.76
C TYR A 531 24.51 40.86 -12.78
N TRP A 532 24.70 40.27 -11.61
CA TRP A 532 25.05 38.87 -11.49
C TRP A 532 23.78 38.01 -11.65
N GLU A 533 23.96 36.71 -11.57
CA GLU A 533 22.98 35.75 -12.05
C GLU A 533 22.43 34.86 -10.93
N ASP A 534 21.16 34.50 -11.05
CA ASP A 534 20.64 33.29 -10.44
C ASP A 534 20.43 32.20 -11.49
N GLY A 535 19.82 32.54 -12.64
CA GLY A 535 19.82 31.71 -13.85
C GLY A 535 18.42 31.42 -14.42
N PHE A 536 18.34 30.58 -15.46
CA PHE A 536 17.07 30.08 -15.99
C PHE A 536 16.46 29.02 -15.09
N ARG A 537 15.16 29.14 -14.83
CA ARG A 537 14.46 28.25 -13.90
C ARG A 537 13.71 27.16 -14.64
N GLN A 538 13.73 25.98 -14.03
CA GLN A 538 13.09 24.75 -14.47
C GLN A 538 12.01 24.35 -13.46
N ILE A 539 11.07 23.51 -13.89
CA ILE A 539 10.07 22.93 -12.98
C ILE A 539 10.46 21.47 -12.70
N THR A 540 10.51 21.10 -11.43
CA THR A 540 10.66 19.71 -10.97
C THR A 540 9.42 19.25 -10.24
N ASN A 541 9.10 17.96 -10.32
CA ASN A 541 8.02 17.37 -9.52
C ASN A 541 8.19 15.84 -9.34
N SER A 542 7.38 15.26 -8.44
CA SER A 542 7.37 13.82 -8.12
C SER A 542 6.20 13.04 -8.71
N VAL A 543 5.30 13.71 -9.43
CA VAL A 543 4.03 13.14 -9.90
C VAL A 543 4.15 12.63 -11.34
N ARG A 544 4.55 13.49 -12.29
CA ARG A 544 4.53 13.19 -13.73
C ARG A 544 5.51 14.05 -14.55
N PRO A 545 5.94 13.60 -15.75
CA PRO A 545 6.60 14.47 -16.73
C PRO A 545 5.71 15.65 -17.14
N ILE A 546 6.30 16.81 -17.42
CA ILE A 546 5.59 17.97 -17.98
C ILE A 546 6.00 18.13 -19.44
N LEU A 547 5.06 17.87 -20.35
CA LEU A 547 5.24 17.96 -21.79
C LEU A 547 4.40 19.08 -22.42
N VAL A 548 3.24 19.37 -21.82
CA VAL A 548 2.32 20.46 -22.20
C VAL A 548 1.86 21.24 -20.96
N PRO A 549 1.35 22.49 -21.09
CA PRO A 549 0.93 23.30 -19.94
C PRO A 549 -0.10 22.60 -19.03
N GLN A 550 -0.99 21.79 -19.60
CA GLN A 550 -1.99 21.03 -18.85
C GLN A 550 -1.37 20.06 -17.84
N ASP A 551 -0.15 19.58 -18.09
CA ASP A 551 0.56 18.70 -17.16
C ASP A 551 0.98 19.43 -15.88
N VAL A 552 1.04 20.77 -15.88
CA VAL A 552 1.32 21.57 -14.68
C VAL A 552 0.08 21.72 -13.79
N SER A 553 -1.12 21.51 -14.35
CA SER A 553 -2.38 21.80 -13.68
C SER A 553 -2.57 21.00 -12.38
N GLY A 554 -2.92 21.71 -11.30
CA GLY A 554 -3.18 21.12 -9.99
C GLY A 554 -1.94 20.66 -9.21
N LEU A 555 -0.73 20.73 -9.78
CA LEU A 555 0.49 20.46 -9.02
C LEU A 555 0.69 21.53 -7.95
N LYS A 556 0.88 21.11 -6.69
CA LYS A 556 1.33 21.97 -5.60
C LYS A 556 2.82 22.22 -5.75
N ILE A 557 3.18 23.35 -6.34
CA ILE A 557 4.57 23.70 -6.67
C ILE A 557 5.06 24.77 -5.70
N ARG A 558 6.18 24.51 -5.03
CA ARG A 558 6.87 25.56 -4.30
C ARG A 558 7.45 26.57 -5.28
N GLY A 559 7.01 27.83 -5.17
CA GLY A 559 7.62 28.96 -5.85
C GLY A 559 8.34 29.88 -4.87
N LEU A 560 9.33 30.63 -5.34
CA LEU A 560 9.79 31.80 -4.59
C LEU A 560 8.60 32.74 -4.27
N ALA A 561 8.64 33.42 -3.13
CA ALA A 561 7.62 34.37 -2.68
C ALA A 561 7.66 35.72 -3.44
N THR A 562 7.98 35.68 -4.74
CA THR A 562 7.95 36.85 -5.62
C THR A 562 6.68 36.82 -6.45
N GLU A 563 6.09 37.99 -6.69
CA GLU A 563 4.79 38.09 -7.37
C GLU A 563 4.82 37.49 -8.79
N MET A 564 5.89 37.75 -9.56
CA MET A 564 6.05 37.17 -10.89
C MET A 564 6.05 35.64 -10.87
N THR A 565 6.75 35.02 -9.92
CA THR A 565 6.75 33.56 -9.77
C THR A 565 5.33 33.02 -9.53
N GLN A 566 4.59 33.69 -8.63
CA GLN A 566 3.22 33.29 -8.30
C GLN A 566 2.27 33.47 -9.50
N LEU A 567 2.42 34.56 -10.25
CA LEU A 567 1.63 34.83 -11.46
C LEU A 567 1.88 33.79 -12.56
N ILE A 568 3.14 33.45 -12.81
CA ILE A 568 3.52 32.49 -13.86
C ILE A 568 3.03 31.08 -13.50
N LEU A 569 3.26 30.62 -12.28
CA LEU A 569 2.81 29.29 -11.84
C LEU A 569 1.29 29.17 -11.88
N LYS A 570 0.55 30.20 -11.45
CA LYS A 570 -0.92 30.23 -11.56
C LYS A 570 -1.39 30.23 -13.02
N ALA A 571 -0.73 30.98 -13.90
CA ALA A 571 -1.05 31.01 -15.33
C ALA A 571 -0.83 29.64 -16.00
N LEU A 572 0.17 28.88 -15.55
CA LEU A 572 0.40 27.50 -15.96
C LEU A 572 -0.56 26.48 -15.29
N GLY A 573 -1.41 26.92 -14.37
CA GLY A 573 -2.40 26.07 -13.69
C GLY A 573 -1.90 25.34 -12.44
N ALA A 574 -0.67 25.60 -11.98
CA ALA A 574 -0.18 25.08 -10.71
C ALA A 574 -0.88 25.76 -9.52
N VAL A 575 -0.82 25.10 -8.37
CA VAL A 575 -1.15 25.68 -7.07
C VAL A 575 0.16 26.10 -6.41
N PRO A 576 0.59 27.37 -6.50
CA PRO A 576 1.86 27.76 -5.94
C PRO A 576 1.78 27.89 -4.43
N VAL A 577 2.83 27.41 -3.75
CA VAL A 577 2.97 27.49 -2.29
C VAL A 577 4.28 28.20 -1.97
N ALA A 578 4.24 29.21 -1.10
CA ALA A 578 5.42 29.94 -0.67
C ALA A 578 5.90 29.38 0.68
N ILE A 579 7.03 28.69 0.67
CA ILE A 579 7.75 28.30 1.89
C ILE A 579 9.25 28.67 1.78
N PRO A 580 9.91 28.97 2.91
CA PRO A 580 11.36 29.17 2.95
C PRO A 580 12.12 27.98 2.36
N PHE A 581 13.22 28.24 1.66
CA PHE A 581 14.00 27.20 0.97
C PHE A 581 14.50 26.08 1.91
N PRO A 582 14.94 26.33 3.17
CA PRO A 582 15.36 25.26 4.07
C PRO A 582 14.27 24.24 4.42
N LYS A 583 13.00 24.63 4.35
CA LYS A 583 11.85 23.73 4.61
C LYS A 583 11.46 22.90 3.38
N LEU A 584 12.02 23.21 2.22
CA LEU A 584 11.60 22.66 0.92
C LEU A 584 11.78 21.15 0.83
N TYR A 585 12.96 20.64 1.20
CA TYR A 585 13.26 19.21 1.09
C TYR A 585 12.25 18.38 1.88
N ALA A 586 12.05 18.74 3.16
CA ALA A 586 11.12 18.03 4.04
C ALA A 586 9.67 18.09 3.55
N ALA A 587 9.21 19.25 3.05
CA ALA A 587 7.85 19.41 2.53
C ALA A 587 7.59 18.59 1.25
N ILE A 588 8.62 18.38 0.42
CA ILE A 588 8.52 17.49 -0.73
C ILE A 588 8.60 16.03 -0.28
N ALA A 589 9.53 15.69 0.62
CA ALA A 589 9.72 14.33 1.13
C ALA A 589 8.48 13.78 1.84
N SER A 590 7.75 14.63 2.57
CA SER A 590 6.48 14.30 3.23
C SER A 590 5.29 14.19 2.28
N GLY A 591 5.44 14.61 1.01
CA GLY A 591 4.37 14.66 0.02
C GLY A 591 3.41 15.85 0.17
N GLU A 592 3.70 16.80 1.07
CA GLU A 592 2.91 18.04 1.22
C GLU A 592 2.91 18.86 -0.09
N LEU A 593 4.07 18.93 -0.75
CA LEU A 593 4.27 19.58 -2.04
C LEU A 593 4.63 18.56 -3.13
N ASN A 594 4.11 18.77 -4.33
CA ASN A 594 4.38 17.90 -5.47
C ASN A 594 5.73 18.22 -6.13
N GLY A 595 6.17 19.47 -6.04
CA GLY A 595 7.42 19.89 -6.67
C GLY A 595 7.79 21.33 -6.40
N GLN A 596 8.70 21.87 -7.21
CA GLN A 596 9.28 23.20 -7.03
C GLN A 596 9.83 23.77 -8.36
N GLU A 597 10.26 25.03 -8.34
CA GLU A 597 10.95 25.67 -9.47
C GLU A 597 12.31 26.26 -9.08
N ASN A 598 13.37 25.88 -9.82
CA ASN A 598 14.73 26.39 -9.60
C ASN A 598 15.65 26.12 -10.79
N THR A 599 16.88 26.62 -10.70
CA THR A 599 17.92 26.31 -11.68
C THR A 599 18.36 24.85 -11.58
N ILE A 600 19.00 24.35 -12.65
CA ILE A 600 19.59 23.02 -12.70
C ILE A 600 20.63 22.87 -11.58
N THR A 601 21.51 23.86 -11.43
CA THR A 601 22.55 23.93 -10.39
C THR A 601 21.97 23.88 -8.98
N SER A 602 20.95 24.68 -8.67
CA SER A 602 20.36 24.66 -7.32
C SER A 602 19.63 23.35 -7.02
N THR A 603 19.02 22.72 -8.04
CA THR A 603 18.38 21.41 -7.88
C THR A 603 19.39 20.33 -7.50
N GLU A 604 20.58 20.36 -8.10
CA GLU A 604 21.66 19.41 -7.81
C GLU A 604 22.30 19.67 -6.45
N THR A 605 22.76 20.88 -6.20
CA THR A 605 23.48 21.24 -4.96
C THR A 605 22.63 21.08 -3.70
N ALA A 606 21.30 21.22 -3.80
CA ALA A 606 20.35 21.00 -2.71
C ALA A 606 19.84 19.54 -2.65
N ARG A 607 20.39 18.63 -3.45
CA ARG A 607 20.07 17.20 -3.49
C ARG A 607 18.58 16.90 -3.71
N LEU A 608 17.88 17.77 -4.43
CA LEU A 608 16.44 17.61 -4.64
C LEU A 608 16.10 16.41 -5.52
N TYR A 609 17.07 15.85 -6.25
CA TYR A 609 16.93 14.60 -7.02
C TYR A 609 16.53 13.40 -6.16
N GLU A 610 16.76 13.42 -4.84
CA GLU A 610 16.35 12.36 -3.92
C GLU A 610 14.84 12.32 -3.69
N VAL A 611 14.20 13.48 -3.82
CA VAL A 611 12.79 13.70 -3.49
C VAL A 611 11.98 14.22 -4.69
N GLN A 612 12.59 14.33 -5.87
CA GLN A 612 11.98 14.79 -7.12
C GLN A 612 12.32 13.86 -8.27
N LYS A 613 11.30 13.33 -8.95
CA LYS A 613 11.47 12.31 -10.00
C LYS A 613 11.66 12.90 -11.40
N TYR A 614 11.07 14.07 -11.67
CA TYR A 614 11.01 14.66 -13.00
C TYR A 614 11.58 16.07 -12.99
N ILE A 615 12.35 16.41 -14.03
CA ILE A 615 12.77 17.79 -14.33
C ILE A 615 12.36 18.15 -15.75
N SER A 616 11.76 19.32 -15.94
CA SER A 616 11.30 19.80 -17.24
C SER A 616 12.09 21.05 -17.63
N ILE A 617 12.88 20.92 -18.69
CA ILE A 617 13.75 21.98 -19.18
C ILE A 617 12.93 22.94 -20.04
N LEU A 618 12.41 23.98 -19.38
CA LEU A 618 11.52 24.97 -19.98
C LEU A 618 12.21 26.32 -20.17
N ASN A 619 13.20 26.64 -19.33
CA ASN A 619 13.77 28.00 -19.24
C ASN A 619 12.66 29.07 -19.09
N PHE A 620 11.62 28.75 -18.31
CA PHE A 620 10.35 29.50 -18.37
C PHE A 620 10.46 30.93 -17.85
N LYS A 621 11.49 31.23 -17.05
CA LYS A 621 11.89 32.59 -16.69
C LYS A 621 13.37 32.64 -16.33
N TYR A 622 13.95 33.82 -16.43
CA TYR A 622 15.30 34.13 -15.97
C TYR A 622 15.22 34.89 -14.64
N LYS A 623 16.17 34.66 -13.73
CA LYS A 623 16.29 35.45 -12.50
C LYS A 623 17.70 36.01 -12.35
N SER A 624 17.80 37.32 -12.12
CA SER A 624 19.06 37.98 -11.78
C SER A 624 19.30 37.96 -10.27
N ALA A 625 20.57 37.93 -9.87
CA ALA A 625 21.01 38.14 -8.50
C ALA A 625 22.09 39.23 -8.51
N PRO A 626 21.74 40.52 -8.62
CA PRO A 626 22.71 41.60 -8.72
C PRO A 626 23.68 41.63 -7.53
N ILE A 627 24.92 42.05 -7.82
CA ILE A 627 25.89 42.44 -6.79
C ILE A 627 25.70 43.93 -6.49
N LEU A 628 25.41 44.21 -5.22
CA LEU A 628 25.04 45.52 -4.71
C LEU A 628 26.02 45.93 -3.61
N ILE A 629 26.23 47.23 -3.48
CA ILE A 629 26.98 47.84 -2.37
C ILE A 629 26.09 48.85 -1.67
N SER A 630 26.24 49.00 -0.35
CA SER A 630 25.62 50.10 0.38
C SER A 630 26.03 51.44 -0.23
N GLU A 631 25.06 52.32 -0.50
CA GLU A 631 25.36 53.66 -1.01
C GLU A 631 26.21 54.44 -0.01
N ARG A 632 25.97 54.24 1.29
CA ARG A 632 26.75 54.86 2.37
C ARG A 632 28.20 54.38 2.36
N THR A 633 28.44 53.10 2.07
CA THR A 633 29.80 52.56 1.95
C THR A 633 30.44 53.06 0.67
N TRP A 634 29.72 53.05 -0.46
CA TRP A 634 30.22 53.54 -1.75
C TRP A 634 30.76 54.98 -1.69
N GLN A 635 30.01 55.89 -1.07
CA GLN A 635 30.40 57.31 -0.96
C GLN A 635 31.68 57.54 -0.13
N LYS A 636 32.12 56.56 0.67
CA LYS A 636 33.38 56.62 1.44
C LYS A 636 34.58 56.11 0.64
N ILE A 637 34.35 55.41 -0.47
CA ILE A 637 35.41 54.80 -1.27
C ILE A 637 35.96 55.85 -2.25
N PRO A 638 37.29 56.02 -2.35
CA PRO A 638 37.88 56.96 -3.30
C PRO A 638 37.47 56.68 -4.76
N PRO A 639 37.25 57.70 -5.60
CA PRO A 639 36.79 57.51 -6.99
C PRO A 639 37.63 56.53 -7.81
N ALA A 640 38.96 56.53 -7.63
CA ALA A 640 39.84 55.58 -8.31
C ALA A 640 39.54 54.12 -7.96
N HIS A 641 39.18 53.84 -6.70
CA HIS A 641 38.82 52.49 -6.27
C HIS A 641 37.36 52.13 -6.57
N GLN A 642 36.46 53.12 -6.61
CA GLN A 642 35.08 52.93 -7.09
C GLN A 642 35.09 52.39 -8.53
N ILE A 643 35.92 52.95 -9.40
CA ILE A 643 36.10 52.47 -10.79
C ILE A 643 36.51 51.00 -10.79
N ILE A 644 37.54 50.63 -10.00
CA ILE A 644 38.02 49.24 -9.90
C ILE A 644 36.91 48.30 -9.41
N LEU A 645 36.17 48.67 -8.36
CA LEU A 645 35.08 47.84 -7.84
C LEU A 645 34.00 47.58 -8.89
N LYS A 646 33.61 48.62 -9.63
CA LYS A 646 32.58 48.55 -10.68
C LYS A 646 33.07 47.74 -11.88
N GLU A 647 34.27 48.01 -12.38
CA GLU A 647 34.88 47.28 -13.49
C GLU A 647 35.05 45.79 -13.17
N GLY A 648 35.53 45.48 -11.96
CA GLY A 648 35.65 44.11 -11.48
C GLY A 648 34.29 43.43 -11.42
N ALA A 649 33.28 44.07 -10.82
CA ALA A 649 31.94 43.50 -10.73
C ALA A 649 31.35 43.19 -12.11
N VAL A 650 31.53 44.08 -13.11
CA VAL A 650 31.07 43.88 -14.49
C VAL A 650 31.85 42.76 -15.20
N LYS A 651 33.18 42.73 -15.04
CA LYS A 651 34.04 41.68 -15.61
C LYS A 651 33.64 40.31 -15.10
N PHE A 652 33.50 40.16 -13.78
CA PHE A 652 33.18 38.88 -13.16
C PHE A 652 31.69 38.53 -13.24
N ALA A 653 30.79 39.48 -13.50
CA ALA A 653 29.43 39.17 -13.91
C ALA A 653 29.41 38.34 -15.21
N LYS A 654 30.22 38.73 -16.21
CA LYS A 654 30.34 38.01 -17.49
C LYS A 654 30.93 36.62 -17.28
N GLU A 655 31.96 36.50 -16.45
CA GLU A 655 32.58 35.22 -16.08
C GLU A 655 31.56 34.31 -15.38
N HIS A 656 30.80 34.84 -14.44
CA HIS A 656 29.78 34.11 -13.70
C HIS A 656 28.67 33.58 -14.61
N ARG A 657 28.08 34.43 -15.46
CA ARG A 657 27.05 33.99 -16.43
C ARG A 657 27.58 32.91 -17.37
N LYS A 658 28.84 33.06 -17.84
CA LYS A 658 29.50 32.05 -18.68
C LYS A 658 29.66 30.72 -17.92
N MET A 659 30.16 30.77 -16.68
CA MET A 659 30.37 29.57 -15.86
C MET A 659 29.06 28.83 -15.57
N VAL A 660 27.98 29.55 -15.29
CA VAL A 660 26.64 28.94 -15.11
C VAL A 660 26.18 28.30 -16.41
N ALA A 661 26.17 29.04 -17.52
CA ALA A 661 25.72 28.51 -18.82
C ALA A 661 26.53 27.29 -19.30
N ASP A 662 27.86 27.32 -19.13
CA ASP A 662 28.74 26.22 -19.56
C ASP A 662 28.61 24.96 -18.66
N SER A 663 28.17 25.12 -17.41
CA SER A 663 28.06 24.01 -16.45
C SER A 663 26.70 23.29 -16.48
N GLU A 664 25.63 23.91 -16.99
CA GLU A 664 24.27 23.35 -16.96
C GLU A 664 24.16 21.95 -17.56
N ALA A 665 24.80 21.70 -18.71
CA ALA A 665 24.71 20.41 -19.39
C ALA A 665 25.35 19.28 -18.57
N ALA A 666 26.48 19.56 -17.93
CA ALA A 666 27.17 18.59 -17.08
C ALA A 666 26.38 18.31 -15.79
N ILE A 667 25.82 19.34 -15.17
CA ILE A 667 25.02 19.20 -13.96
C ILE A 667 23.71 18.46 -14.26
N LEU A 668 23.07 18.74 -15.40
CA LEU A 668 21.86 18.02 -15.82
C LEU A 668 22.15 16.54 -16.04
N ALA A 669 23.28 16.19 -16.67
CA ALA A 669 23.70 14.80 -16.80
C ALA A 669 23.96 14.13 -15.44
N GLN A 670 24.39 14.88 -14.43
CA GLN A 670 24.54 14.38 -13.07
C GLN A 670 23.17 14.13 -12.41
N LEU A 671 22.20 15.03 -12.59
CA LEU A 671 20.83 14.83 -12.12
C LEU A 671 20.18 13.58 -12.75
N GLU A 672 20.42 13.35 -14.05
CA GLU A 672 19.97 12.14 -14.76
C GLU A 672 20.62 10.88 -14.21
N LYS A 673 21.93 10.90 -13.95
CA LYS A 673 22.65 9.79 -13.29
C LYS A 673 22.12 9.52 -11.87
N ASN A 674 21.69 10.55 -11.17
CA ASN A 674 21.08 10.47 -9.85
C ASN A 674 19.59 10.07 -9.90
N GLY A 675 19.07 9.69 -11.07
CA GLY A 675 17.74 9.06 -11.22
C GLY A 675 16.62 10.00 -11.63
N MET A 676 16.88 11.30 -11.87
CA MET A 676 15.86 12.20 -12.39
C MET A 676 15.57 11.93 -13.87
N ARG A 677 14.29 12.05 -14.26
CA ARG A 677 13.84 11.96 -15.65
C ARG A 677 13.69 13.34 -16.25
N THR A 678 14.53 13.67 -17.23
CA THR A 678 14.50 14.95 -17.95
C THR A 678 13.46 14.94 -19.07
N SER A 679 12.70 16.04 -19.18
CA SER A 679 11.80 16.33 -20.31
C SER A 679 12.17 17.65 -20.98
N ARG A 680 12.03 17.71 -22.31
CA ARG A 680 12.27 18.91 -23.14
C ARG A 680 11.01 19.26 -23.95
N PRO A 681 9.99 19.86 -23.30
CA PRO A 681 8.73 20.20 -23.96
C PRO A 681 8.88 21.27 -25.04
N ALA A 682 7.90 21.35 -25.95
CA ALA A 682 7.76 22.47 -26.87
C ALA A 682 7.38 23.74 -26.08
N ILE A 683 8.09 24.85 -26.31
CA ILE A 683 7.96 26.07 -25.49
C ILE A 683 6.73 26.91 -25.85
N GLU A 684 6.34 26.94 -27.12
CA GLU A 684 5.27 27.83 -27.60
C GLU A 684 3.91 27.65 -26.89
N PRO A 685 3.44 26.43 -26.57
CA PRO A 685 2.25 26.25 -25.74
C PRO A 685 2.36 26.89 -24.34
N PHE A 686 3.53 26.81 -23.69
CA PHE A 686 3.76 27.42 -22.38
C PHE A 686 3.88 28.94 -22.46
N ARG A 687 4.48 29.45 -23.54
CA ARG A 687 4.52 30.89 -23.85
C ARG A 687 3.11 31.44 -24.02
N ALA A 688 2.26 30.74 -24.79
CA ALA A 688 0.86 31.12 -24.98
C ALA A 688 0.06 31.08 -23.65
N ALA A 689 0.23 30.03 -22.84
CA ALA A 689 -0.46 29.90 -21.55
C ALA A 689 -0.10 31.01 -20.55
N THR A 690 1.10 31.60 -20.68
CA THR A 690 1.59 32.65 -19.77
C THR A 690 1.44 34.07 -20.32
N GLN A 691 0.81 34.26 -21.49
CA GLN A 691 0.69 35.56 -22.13
C GLN A 691 -0.02 36.61 -21.25
N THR A 692 -1.03 36.19 -20.48
CA THR A 692 -1.78 37.07 -19.55
C THR A 692 -0.89 37.68 -18.45
N VAL A 693 0.27 37.10 -18.16
CA VAL A 693 1.23 37.64 -17.19
C VAL A 693 1.81 38.97 -17.67
N TYR A 694 2.00 39.16 -18.97
CA TYR A 694 2.50 40.43 -19.53
C TYR A 694 1.52 41.59 -19.30
N GLU A 695 0.21 41.35 -19.41
CA GLU A 695 -0.80 42.39 -19.16
C GLU A 695 -0.92 42.72 -17.66
N LYS A 696 -0.78 41.71 -16.79
CA LYS A 696 -0.70 41.93 -15.34
C LYS A 696 0.56 42.71 -14.96
N ALA A 697 1.70 42.37 -15.55
CA ALA A 697 2.94 43.11 -15.37
C ALA A 697 2.82 44.55 -15.89
N ALA A 698 2.16 44.77 -17.03
CA ALA A 698 1.93 46.11 -17.56
C ALA A 698 1.05 46.95 -16.63
N SER A 699 0.05 46.34 -16.00
CA SER A 699 -0.82 46.99 -15.02
C SER A 699 -0.07 47.36 -13.74
N GLN A 700 0.89 46.54 -13.33
CA GLN A 700 1.62 46.70 -12.07
C GLN A 700 2.87 47.59 -12.19
N PHE A 701 3.69 47.36 -13.21
CA PHE A 701 4.99 48.00 -13.40
C PHE A 701 4.97 49.09 -14.47
N GLY A 702 3.84 49.27 -15.15
CA GLY A 702 3.67 50.21 -16.25
C GLY A 702 3.94 49.58 -17.61
N ARG A 703 3.01 49.79 -18.54
CA ARG A 703 3.08 49.25 -19.92
C ARG A 703 4.37 49.66 -20.64
N GLU A 704 4.80 50.90 -20.45
CA GLU A 704 6.04 51.43 -21.05
C GLU A 704 7.25 50.55 -20.69
N TRP A 705 7.40 50.18 -19.43
CA TRP A 705 8.53 49.35 -18.98
C TRP A 705 8.48 47.94 -19.54
N VAL A 706 7.29 47.34 -19.60
CA VAL A 706 7.09 46.03 -20.23
C VAL A 706 7.45 46.07 -21.71
N ASP A 707 6.98 47.06 -22.46
CA ASP A 707 7.27 47.17 -23.90
C ASP A 707 8.75 47.42 -24.16
N ARG A 708 9.39 48.26 -23.34
CA ARG A 708 10.84 48.52 -23.43
C ARG A 708 11.68 47.28 -23.18
N ILE A 709 11.37 46.50 -22.14
CA ILE A 709 12.16 45.30 -21.83
C ILE A 709 11.93 44.18 -22.83
N VAL A 710 10.69 44.03 -23.31
CA VAL A 710 10.38 43.07 -24.38
C VAL A 710 11.11 43.44 -25.67
N LYS A 711 11.13 44.72 -26.04
CA LYS A 711 11.86 45.21 -27.21
C LYS A 711 13.38 45.05 -27.07
N ALA A 712 13.92 45.16 -25.85
CA ALA A 712 15.34 44.95 -25.62
C ALA A 712 15.72 43.45 -25.71
N ALA A 713 14.84 42.57 -25.23
CA ALA A 713 15.10 41.14 -25.16
C ALA A 713 14.90 40.38 -26.49
N ARG A 714 13.96 40.84 -27.32
CA ARG A 714 13.66 40.26 -28.63
C ARG A 714 14.45 40.98 -29.72
#